data_AF-A0AAW4TLI3-F1
#
_entry.id   AF-A0AAW4TLI3-F1
#
_cell.length_a   1.000
_cell.length_b   1.000
_cell.length_c   1.000
_cell.angle_alpha   90.00
_cell.angle_beta   90.00
_cell.angle_gamma   90.00
#
_symmetry.space_group_name_H-M   'P 1'
#
loop_
_entity.id
_entity.type
_entity.pdbx_description
1 polymer ?
#
loop_
_entity_poly.entity_id
_entity_poly.type
_entity_poly.pdbx_seq_one_letter_code
_entity_poly.pdbx_strand_id
1 'polypeptide(L)'
;MTLPVSRPNVRPNARPNRRPRALGLLAALLACAAALTACGGDDASTGGGAASTAPPATSVFQVGTTTVDPNLPAEPALPADTQVCSTLEAANTLVSRPDGSLPPEADPSTAGVGKAVPAATANPDQARIQAALDACGAAVDAEVGAAIAAADAAATAAQKAAAAPNVNLAGASGEELAKPKYRAGKFAVRLVVNHAGPGNGFISGPLTLPSGVTLWIDKGVTLYASRDVKAYSPNAAGPYCGNTAVSATKAGSSSNCAALITGTNLVNAAVVGDGRIDGRGYAELVTSDAKYPLMKVDLTCSNTYAAYKSGTVAPDGSACDDGGTVVDSKSTVRNMTWWDLAYLGNMVQNGTTGFGSQSNFRLMVFNYAKNLTLYRITLNNSPNFHVVPSGVDGLTIWNVKVQTPTLAAFANPAGNGNPLYNGQTFNADNVKNTDAFDPGAASKPTSAALSTGSTTTSAAPISFDGYLKNFVFAYNYVSTGDDDIALKGSNNPAPAGSGLFGIDGNRDVRADRKWGVVIAHNHIYWGHGISIGSETNGGVTNVQVYDNAFRDSEEGLRIKSDYARGGEVSNIHYANICIRDAKNALLFTPYYSTKAVPASGPLYPNFHDISLANVVIEGAAGVKLQGFEANTGGYGEPAFPLVMSLTDVVADTPDSIATIASDANLTLRNVNLPVFPSTANRVAVNGTAVHAIDPASVLDCSKAFVDFPGIDQSNPFGSTWAPAL
;
A
#
# COMPACT_ATOMS: atom_id res chain seq x y z
N MET A 1 12.39 68.24 13.44
CA MET A 1 11.15 68.40 14.21
C MET A 1 11.09 67.32 15.28
N THR A 2 11.43 67.72 16.51
CA THR A 2 10.88 67.28 17.82
C THR A 2 10.44 65.82 18.03
N LEU A 3 11.38 64.99 18.54
CA LEU A 3 11.41 64.20 19.82
C LEU A 3 10.12 64.06 20.68
N PRO A 4 10.02 63.17 21.73
CA PRO A 4 10.94 62.10 22.22
C PRO A 4 10.31 60.79 22.86
N VAL A 5 11.18 59.77 23.08
CA VAL A 5 11.44 58.96 24.33
C VAL A 5 10.32 58.20 25.08
N SER A 6 10.52 56.88 25.32
CA SER A 6 10.75 56.30 26.69
C SER A 6 10.87 54.76 26.74
N ARG A 7 12.01 54.28 27.24
CA ARG A 7 12.18 53.12 28.17
C ARG A 7 12.29 53.73 29.60
N PRO A 8 12.25 53.04 30.78
CA PRO A 8 12.79 51.68 31.06
C PRO A 8 12.20 50.87 32.26
N ASN A 9 12.90 49.77 32.60
CA ASN A 9 13.13 49.16 33.95
C ASN A 9 12.03 48.30 34.62
N VAL A 10 12.29 47.32 35.51
CA VAL A 10 13.37 46.37 35.90
C VAL A 10 12.92 45.74 37.26
N ARG A 11 12.77 44.40 37.33
CA ARG A 11 12.96 43.44 38.48
C ARG A 11 12.18 43.67 39.83
N PRO A 12 12.30 42.85 40.92
CA PRO A 12 12.81 41.46 41.14
C PRO A 12 11.96 40.53 42.07
N ASN A 13 12.41 39.26 42.23
CA ASN A 13 12.31 38.35 43.42
C ASN A 13 10.92 37.79 43.84
N ALA A 14 10.73 36.58 44.41
CA ALA A 14 11.59 35.80 45.31
C ALA A 14 11.24 34.28 45.31
N ARG A 15 12.21 33.45 45.77
CA ARG A 15 12.04 32.05 46.24
C ARG A 15 11.30 31.98 47.60
N PRO A 16 10.91 30.78 48.07
CA PRO A 16 11.75 30.02 49.04
C PRO A 16 11.82 28.50 48.66
N ASN A 17 12.93 27.74 48.73
CA ASN A 17 13.87 27.31 49.78
C ASN A 17 13.33 26.34 50.86
N ARG A 18 13.83 25.08 50.81
CA ARG A 18 14.25 24.15 51.91
C ARG A 18 13.14 23.51 52.80
N ARG A 19 13.20 22.25 53.30
CA ARG A 19 14.04 21.01 53.17
C ARG A 19 13.29 19.85 53.94
N PRO A 20 13.86 18.68 54.37
CA PRO A 20 13.34 17.32 54.09
C PRO A 20 12.85 16.48 55.32
N ARG A 21 12.25 15.30 55.08
CA ARG A 21 12.20 14.09 55.96
C ARG A 21 11.98 12.87 55.05
N ALA A 22 12.81 11.82 54.94
CA ALA A 22 13.43 10.89 55.88
C ALA A 22 12.49 9.83 56.50
N LEU A 23 12.74 8.58 56.07
CA LEU A 23 12.61 7.27 56.73
C LEU A 23 11.25 6.67 57.13
N GLY A 24 11.11 5.37 56.83
CA GLY A 24 10.12 4.43 57.37
C GLY A 24 9.87 3.26 56.41
N LEU A 25 10.87 2.41 56.12
CA LEU A 25 10.92 1.01 56.58
C LEU A 25 9.55 0.41 56.97
N LEU A 26 9.07 -0.59 56.22
CA LEU A 26 8.48 -1.79 56.82
C LEU A 26 8.58 -2.96 55.82
N ALA A 27 9.40 -3.94 56.19
CA ALA A 27 9.40 -5.27 55.63
C ALA A 27 8.27 -6.08 56.28
N ALA A 28 7.61 -6.94 55.51
CA ALA A 28 6.91 -8.11 56.03
C ALA A 28 7.01 -9.25 55.02
N LEU A 29 7.93 -10.17 55.31
CA LEU A 29 7.91 -11.55 54.82
C LEU A 29 6.72 -12.30 55.45
N LEU A 30 6.11 -13.21 54.68
CA LEU A 30 5.70 -14.57 55.06
C LEU A 30 5.19 -15.24 53.77
N ALA A 31 5.97 -16.10 53.10
CA ALA A 31 6.11 -17.54 53.35
C ALA A 31 4.79 -18.32 53.29
N CYS A 32 4.60 -19.06 52.20
CA CYS A 32 3.97 -20.38 52.25
C CYS A 32 4.53 -21.25 51.12
N ALA A 33 5.04 -22.42 51.49
CA ALA A 33 5.70 -23.39 50.62
C ALA A 33 4.94 -24.72 50.62
N ALA A 34 5.16 -25.47 49.54
CA ALA A 34 4.94 -26.92 49.35
C ALA A 34 3.47 -27.40 49.32
N ALA A 35 3.09 -28.44 48.58
CA ALA A 35 3.84 -29.55 48.00
C ALA A 35 3.08 -30.15 46.80
N LEU A 36 3.78 -30.85 45.89
CA LEU A 36 3.39 -32.20 45.48
C LEU A 36 4.57 -32.92 44.80
N THR A 37 4.60 -34.22 45.09
CA THR A 37 5.74 -35.13 45.20
C THR A 37 5.96 -36.01 43.96
N ALA A 38 7.25 -36.20 43.66
CA ALA A 38 7.99 -37.37 43.18
C ALA A 38 7.31 -38.71 42.80
N CYS A 39 7.89 -39.35 41.76
CA CYS A 39 8.32 -40.77 41.62
C CYS A 39 9.08 -40.88 40.27
N GLY A 40 10.22 -41.57 40.03
CA GLY A 40 11.19 -42.42 40.77
C GLY A 40 12.54 -42.40 39.98
N GLY A 41 13.72 -42.61 40.59
CA GLY A 41 14.35 -43.90 40.93
C GLY A 41 15.25 -44.41 39.78
N ASP A 42 16.53 -44.02 39.70
CA ASP A 42 17.76 -44.73 40.16
C ASP A 42 18.37 -45.70 39.11
N ASP A 43 19.57 -45.42 38.58
CA ASP A 43 20.80 -46.21 38.86
C ASP A 43 22.04 -45.88 37.98
N ALA A 44 23.19 -45.90 38.68
CA ALA A 44 24.55 -46.29 38.29
C ALA A 44 25.45 -45.45 37.35
N SER A 45 26.64 -45.21 37.91
CA SER A 45 27.83 -44.50 37.43
C SER A 45 28.65 -45.22 36.34
N THR A 46 29.23 -44.46 35.40
CA THR A 46 30.62 -44.63 34.92
C THR A 46 31.15 -43.31 34.35
N GLY A 47 32.36 -42.92 34.76
CA GLY A 47 33.03 -41.70 34.31
C GLY A 47 33.49 -41.75 32.85
N GLY A 48 33.50 -40.58 32.21
CA GLY A 48 34.04 -40.35 30.87
C GLY A 48 34.21 -38.85 30.62
N GLY A 49 35.38 -38.48 30.10
CA GLY A 49 35.91 -37.13 29.90
C GLY A 49 34.93 -35.98 29.66
N ALA A 50 35.21 -34.87 30.34
CA ALA A 50 34.66 -33.56 30.02
C ALA A 50 35.12 -33.14 28.62
N ALA A 51 34.33 -33.48 27.60
CA ALA A 51 34.31 -32.74 26.36
C ALA A 51 33.61 -31.41 26.66
N SER A 52 34.37 -30.33 26.56
CA SER A 52 33.85 -28.97 26.44
C SER A 52 32.96 -28.92 25.20
N THR A 53 31.67 -29.22 25.37
CA THR A 53 30.65 -28.86 24.39
C THR A 53 30.58 -27.34 24.41
N ALA A 54 31.13 -26.72 23.37
CA ALA A 54 30.81 -25.35 23.06
C ALA A 54 29.27 -25.19 23.14
N PRO A 55 28.76 -24.09 23.72
CA PRO A 55 27.33 -23.82 23.66
C PRO A 55 26.91 -23.92 22.19
N PRO A 56 25.75 -24.54 21.88
CA PRO A 56 25.27 -24.55 20.51
C PRO A 56 25.30 -23.11 20.01
N ALA A 57 25.97 -22.88 18.88
CA ALA A 57 25.98 -21.57 18.24
C ALA A 57 24.52 -21.10 18.22
N THR A 58 24.23 -19.99 18.88
CA THR A 58 22.89 -19.42 18.83
C THR A 58 22.59 -19.21 17.35
N SER A 59 21.67 -20.00 16.80
CA SER A 59 21.33 -19.91 15.38
C SER A 59 20.86 -18.49 15.12
N VAL A 60 21.48 -17.83 14.14
CA VAL A 60 21.02 -16.53 13.65
C VAL A 60 19.55 -16.63 13.22
N PHE A 61 18.83 -15.51 13.26
CA PHE A 61 17.42 -15.50 12.84
C PHE A 61 17.30 -15.90 11.36
N GLN A 62 16.34 -16.79 11.05
CA GLN A 62 16.11 -17.29 9.70
C GLN A 62 14.86 -16.63 9.10
N VAL A 63 15.07 -15.78 8.10
CA VAL A 63 14.00 -15.01 7.47
C VAL A 63 13.04 -15.91 6.69
N GLY A 64 11.75 -15.59 6.75
CA GLY A 64 10.69 -16.27 5.97
C GLY A 64 10.22 -17.60 6.57
N THR A 65 10.59 -17.92 7.81
CA THR A 65 10.20 -19.19 8.48
C THR A 65 9.24 -19.01 9.64
N THR A 66 9.00 -17.76 10.06
CA THR A 66 8.02 -17.47 11.10
C THR A 66 6.63 -17.86 10.62
N THR A 67 5.91 -18.61 11.44
CA THR A 67 4.50 -19.01 11.19
C THR A 67 3.55 -18.48 12.26
N VAL A 68 4.10 -18.04 13.40
CA VAL A 68 3.38 -17.42 14.50
C VAL A 68 4.26 -16.32 15.07
N ASP A 69 3.72 -15.10 15.14
CA ASP A 69 4.37 -13.96 15.78
C ASP A 69 3.50 -13.42 16.91
N PRO A 70 3.95 -13.51 18.18
CA PRO A 70 3.20 -13.01 19.32
C PRO A 70 3.07 -11.47 19.36
N ASN A 71 3.81 -10.74 18.54
CA ASN A 71 3.71 -9.28 18.42
C ASN A 71 2.66 -8.84 17.39
N LEU A 72 2.03 -9.78 16.69
CA LEU A 72 0.94 -9.52 15.76
C LEU A 72 -0.40 -9.90 16.39
N PRO A 73 -1.52 -9.28 15.95
CA PRO A 73 -2.84 -9.79 16.28
C PRO A 73 -3.02 -11.21 15.73
N ALA A 74 -4.00 -11.93 16.27
CA ALA A 74 -4.36 -13.25 15.74
C ALA A 74 -4.71 -13.17 14.25
N GLU A 75 -4.29 -14.19 13.49
CA GLU A 75 -4.67 -14.34 12.09
C GLU A 75 -6.20 -14.25 11.94
N PRO A 76 -6.72 -13.50 10.95
CA PRO A 76 -8.14 -13.45 10.68
C PRO A 76 -8.72 -14.83 10.35
N ALA A 77 -10.00 -15.05 10.66
CA ALA A 77 -10.72 -16.25 10.23
C ALA A 77 -11.64 -15.92 9.05
N LEU A 78 -11.80 -16.88 8.13
CA LEU A 78 -12.88 -16.79 7.15
C LEU A 78 -14.25 -16.90 7.85
N PRO A 79 -15.30 -16.25 7.33
CA PRO A 79 -16.65 -16.42 7.85
C PRO A 79 -17.06 -17.90 7.84
N ALA A 80 -17.75 -18.37 8.88
CA ALA A 80 -18.43 -19.66 8.86
C ALA A 80 -19.71 -19.57 8.00
N ASP A 81 -20.20 -20.71 7.50
CA ASP A 81 -21.43 -20.75 6.68
C ASP A 81 -22.65 -20.12 7.38
N THR A 82 -22.73 -20.24 8.71
CA THR A 82 -23.78 -19.60 9.52
C THR A 82 -23.71 -18.07 9.51
N GLN A 83 -22.62 -17.50 8.99
CA GLN A 83 -22.39 -16.07 8.90
C GLN A 83 -22.63 -15.52 7.48
N VAL A 84 -23.00 -16.37 6.53
CA VAL A 84 -23.30 -15.98 5.16
C VAL A 84 -24.75 -15.51 5.07
N CYS A 85 -24.95 -14.26 4.68
CA CYS A 85 -26.27 -13.66 4.47
C CYS A 85 -26.78 -13.86 3.02
N SER A 86 -25.86 -14.01 2.07
CA SER A 86 -26.20 -14.29 0.66
C SER A 86 -25.09 -15.09 -0.02
N THR A 87 -25.48 -16.10 -0.79
CA THR A 87 -24.57 -16.83 -1.69
C THR A 87 -24.98 -16.57 -3.12
N LEU A 88 -24.02 -16.13 -3.94
CA LEU A 88 -24.22 -15.85 -5.36
C LEU A 88 -23.35 -16.80 -6.17
N GLU A 89 -23.94 -17.47 -7.15
CA GLU A 89 -23.22 -18.38 -8.04
C GLU A 89 -22.76 -17.70 -9.31
N ALA A 90 -21.64 -18.18 -9.85
CA ALA A 90 -21.12 -17.76 -11.15
C ALA A 90 -22.08 -18.19 -12.28
N ALA A 91 -22.10 -17.42 -13.37
CA ALA A 91 -22.83 -17.81 -14.57
C ALA A 91 -22.08 -18.95 -15.30
N ASN A 92 -22.81 -19.92 -15.85
CA ASN A 92 -22.22 -21.05 -16.60
C ASN A 92 -21.42 -20.63 -17.84
N THR A 93 -21.63 -19.42 -18.34
CA THR A 93 -20.96 -18.88 -19.52
C THR A 93 -19.61 -18.22 -19.22
N LEU A 94 -19.27 -17.99 -17.94
CA LEU A 94 -18.03 -17.35 -17.54
C LEU A 94 -17.10 -18.39 -16.91
N VAL A 95 -16.19 -18.91 -17.73
CA VAL A 95 -15.21 -19.92 -17.35
C VAL A 95 -13.82 -19.35 -17.57
N SER A 96 -13.03 -19.23 -16.52
CA SER A 96 -11.64 -18.80 -16.60
C SER A 96 -10.78 -19.85 -17.30
N ARG A 97 -9.80 -19.39 -18.07
CA ARG A 97 -8.77 -20.22 -18.68
C ARG A 97 -7.67 -20.55 -17.67
N PRO A 98 -6.82 -21.57 -17.95
CA PRO A 98 -5.67 -21.87 -17.11
C PRO A 98 -4.72 -20.68 -16.91
N ASP A 99 -4.62 -19.75 -17.86
CA ASP A 99 -3.82 -18.53 -17.73
C ASP A 99 -4.49 -17.41 -16.89
N GLY A 100 -5.70 -17.65 -16.37
CA GLY A 100 -6.50 -16.71 -15.61
C GLY A 100 -7.43 -15.80 -16.45
N SER A 101 -7.23 -15.72 -17.78
CA SER A 101 -8.04 -14.88 -18.66
C SER A 101 -9.44 -15.45 -18.93
N LEU A 102 -10.37 -14.58 -19.31
CA LEU A 102 -11.64 -15.01 -19.91
C LEU A 102 -11.44 -15.35 -21.39
N PRO A 103 -12.24 -16.28 -21.94
CA PRO A 103 -12.14 -16.67 -23.34
C PRO A 103 -12.68 -15.56 -24.28
N PRO A 104 -12.27 -15.52 -25.57
CA PRO A 104 -12.68 -14.53 -26.57
C PRO A 104 -14.19 -14.47 -26.73
N GLU A 105 -14.90 -15.57 -26.52
CA GLU A 105 -16.35 -15.64 -26.56
C GLU A 105 -17.02 -14.82 -25.44
N ALA A 106 -16.29 -14.56 -24.35
CA ALA A 106 -16.67 -13.66 -23.26
C ALA A 106 -16.10 -12.23 -23.45
N ASP A 107 -15.51 -11.93 -24.61
CA ASP A 107 -15.06 -10.60 -25.00
C ASP A 107 -16.22 -9.82 -25.66
N PRO A 108 -16.81 -8.80 -25.00
CA PRO A 108 -17.87 -7.99 -25.61
C PRO A 108 -17.41 -7.01 -26.70
N SER A 109 -16.11 -6.89 -27.00
CA SER A 109 -15.60 -5.86 -27.91
C SER A 109 -16.15 -6.01 -29.33
N THR A 110 -16.46 -4.87 -29.94
CA THR A 110 -16.96 -4.78 -31.32
C THR A 110 -16.08 -3.85 -32.12
N ALA A 111 -15.59 -4.31 -33.26
CA ALA A 111 -14.76 -3.50 -34.15
C ALA A 111 -15.51 -2.26 -34.66
N GLY A 112 -14.82 -1.12 -34.72
CA GLY A 112 -15.34 0.15 -35.21
C GLY A 112 -15.31 1.29 -34.19
N VAL A 113 -15.43 2.51 -34.69
CA VAL A 113 -15.46 3.75 -33.90
C VAL A 113 -16.88 4.02 -33.42
N GLY A 114 -17.03 4.43 -32.16
CA GLY A 114 -18.34 4.73 -31.55
C GLY A 114 -19.29 3.52 -31.45
N LYS A 115 -18.76 2.29 -31.46
CA LYS A 115 -19.55 1.07 -31.31
C LYS A 115 -19.73 0.73 -29.84
N ALA A 116 -20.97 0.78 -29.39
CA ALA A 116 -21.35 0.40 -28.03
C ALA A 116 -21.67 -1.09 -27.94
N VAL A 117 -21.41 -1.66 -26.77
CA VAL A 117 -21.69 -3.04 -26.41
C VAL A 117 -22.91 -3.11 -25.49
N PRO A 118 -23.67 -4.22 -25.44
CA PRO A 118 -24.78 -4.35 -24.50
C PRO A 118 -24.29 -4.29 -23.05
N ALA A 119 -24.87 -3.41 -22.24
CA ALA A 119 -24.53 -3.28 -20.81
C ALA A 119 -24.69 -4.62 -20.05
N ALA A 120 -25.72 -5.40 -20.39
CA ALA A 120 -25.96 -6.71 -19.80
C ALA A 120 -24.85 -7.72 -20.08
N THR A 121 -24.06 -7.55 -21.14
CA THR A 121 -22.90 -8.41 -21.44
C THR A 121 -21.61 -7.85 -20.84
N ALA A 122 -21.45 -6.52 -20.85
CA ALA A 122 -20.24 -5.88 -20.34
C ALA A 122 -20.18 -5.80 -18.80
N ASN A 123 -21.34 -5.83 -18.14
CA ASN A 123 -21.47 -5.68 -16.70
C ASN A 123 -22.68 -6.46 -16.12
N PRO A 124 -22.72 -7.78 -16.30
CA PRO A 124 -23.87 -8.62 -15.93
C PRO A 124 -24.12 -8.71 -14.41
N ASP A 125 -23.07 -8.67 -13.58
CA ASP A 125 -23.17 -9.10 -12.18
C ASP A 125 -23.25 -7.96 -11.16
N GLN A 126 -22.92 -6.72 -11.54
CA GLN A 126 -22.87 -5.60 -10.59
C GLN A 126 -24.17 -5.42 -9.82
N ALA A 127 -25.32 -5.39 -10.52
CA ALA A 127 -26.60 -5.13 -9.88
C ALA A 127 -26.97 -6.19 -8.84
N ARG A 128 -26.74 -7.49 -9.15
CA ARG A 128 -27.07 -8.57 -8.22
C ARG A 128 -26.10 -8.67 -7.05
N ILE A 129 -24.80 -8.39 -7.27
CA ILE A 129 -23.81 -8.36 -6.18
C ILE A 129 -24.10 -7.17 -5.25
N GLN A 130 -24.35 -5.98 -5.82
CA GLN A 130 -24.66 -4.80 -5.01
C GLN A 130 -25.95 -4.97 -4.22
N ALA A 131 -27.00 -5.55 -4.80
CA ALA A 131 -28.25 -5.81 -4.08
C ALA A 131 -28.04 -6.75 -2.88
N ALA A 132 -27.19 -7.77 -3.02
CA ALA A 132 -26.83 -8.66 -1.91
C ALA A 132 -26.05 -7.92 -0.82
N LEU A 133 -25.07 -7.09 -1.20
CA LEU A 133 -24.31 -6.26 -0.27
C LEU A 133 -25.23 -5.31 0.50
N ASP A 134 -26.10 -4.58 -0.20
CA ASP A 134 -27.04 -3.61 0.39
C ASP A 134 -28.02 -4.26 1.36
N ALA A 135 -28.54 -5.44 1.01
CA ALA A 135 -29.43 -6.20 1.89
C ALA A 135 -28.72 -6.63 3.19
N CYS A 136 -27.47 -7.11 3.09
CA CYS A 136 -26.69 -7.48 4.26
C CYS A 136 -26.32 -6.26 5.12
N GLY A 137 -25.94 -5.14 4.50
CA GLY A 137 -25.55 -3.92 5.21
C GLY A 137 -26.71 -3.28 6.00
N ALA A 138 -27.93 -3.28 5.44
CA ALA A 138 -29.11 -2.82 6.16
C ALA A 138 -29.39 -3.67 7.41
N ALA A 139 -29.16 -4.98 7.33
CA ALA A 139 -29.35 -5.89 8.46
C ALA A 139 -28.25 -5.74 9.54
N VAL A 140 -27.01 -5.47 9.15
CA VAL A 140 -25.92 -5.10 10.08
C VAL A 140 -26.31 -3.88 10.91
N ASP A 141 -26.76 -2.79 10.26
CA ASP A 141 -27.07 -1.54 10.96
C ASP A 141 -28.19 -1.73 12.00
N ALA A 142 -29.20 -2.53 11.66
CA ALA A 142 -30.27 -2.91 12.58
C ALA A 142 -29.76 -3.71 13.80
N GLU A 143 -28.71 -4.52 13.64
CA GLU A 143 -28.16 -5.36 14.71
C GLU A 143 -27.20 -4.59 15.63
N VAL A 144 -26.25 -3.84 15.06
CA VAL A 144 -25.12 -3.27 15.82
C VAL A 144 -24.90 -1.76 15.63
N GLY A 145 -25.63 -1.10 14.72
CA GLY A 145 -25.42 0.31 14.39
C GLY A 145 -25.56 1.25 15.59
N ALA A 146 -26.60 1.06 16.41
CA ALA A 146 -26.81 1.84 17.63
C ALA A 146 -25.72 1.60 18.69
N ALA A 147 -25.23 0.37 18.81
CA ALA A 147 -24.16 0.02 19.75
C ALA A 147 -22.83 0.66 19.36
N ILE A 148 -22.51 0.68 18.06
CA ILE A 148 -21.33 1.36 17.51
C ILE A 148 -21.39 2.86 17.80
N ALA A 149 -22.53 3.51 17.51
CA ALA A 149 -22.71 4.94 17.75
C ALA A 149 -22.59 5.29 19.25
N ALA A 150 -23.17 4.47 20.13
CA ALA A 150 -23.07 4.64 21.57
C ALA A 150 -21.61 4.48 22.07
N ALA A 151 -20.87 3.52 21.53
CA ALA A 151 -19.46 3.31 21.87
C ALA A 151 -18.60 4.52 21.47
N ASP A 152 -18.83 5.07 20.26
CA ASP A 152 -18.12 6.25 19.78
C ASP A 152 -18.40 7.49 20.65
N ALA A 153 -19.66 7.69 21.01
CA ALA A 153 -20.08 8.78 21.90
C ALA A 153 -19.45 8.65 23.29
N ALA A 154 -19.43 7.44 23.86
CA ALA A 154 -18.84 7.18 25.17
C ALA A 154 -17.32 7.41 25.17
N ALA A 155 -16.62 6.92 24.15
CA ALA A 155 -15.19 7.16 23.98
C ALA A 155 -14.88 8.66 23.88
N THR A 156 -15.64 9.38 23.06
CA THR A 156 -15.51 10.84 22.89
C THR A 156 -15.75 11.58 24.22
N ALA A 157 -16.77 11.18 24.99
CA ALA A 157 -17.07 11.80 26.28
C ALA A 157 -15.95 11.57 27.31
N ALA A 158 -15.43 10.34 27.39
CA ALA A 158 -14.33 10.00 28.29
C ALA A 158 -13.05 10.80 27.96
N GLN A 159 -12.74 10.96 26.68
CA GLN A 159 -11.59 11.76 26.23
C GLN A 159 -11.74 13.24 26.60
N LYS A 160 -12.91 13.83 26.35
CA LYS A 160 -13.21 15.22 26.75
C LYS A 160 -13.04 15.42 28.26
N ALA A 161 -13.53 14.46 29.06
CA ALA A 161 -13.41 14.50 30.51
C ALA A 161 -11.94 14.42 31.00
N ALA A 162 -11.09 13.68 30.28
CA ALA A 162 -9.69 13.51 30.66
C ALA A 162 -8.84 14.78 30.48
N ALA A 163 -9.29 15.78 29.69
CA ALA A 163 -8.56 17.01 29.37
C ALA A 163 -7.09 16.79 28.93
N ALA A 164 -6.78 15.57 28.46
CA ALA A 164 -5.42 15.16 28.18
C ALA A 164 -5.00 15.75 26.82
N PRO A 165 -3.83 16.39 26.73
CA PRO A 165 -3.20 16.70 25.45
C PRO A 165 -2.60 15.40 24.89
N ASN A 166 -3.45 14.46 24.51
CA ASN A 166 -3.05 13.28 23.75
C ASN A 166 -3.61 13.45 22.33
N VAL A 167 -2.71 13.82 21.42
CA VAL A 167 -3.00 14.38 20.09
C VAL A 167 -3.38 13.27 19.11
N ASN A 168 -4.48 12.57 19.42
CA ASN A 168 -5.21 11.59 18.60
C ASN A 168 -6.18 10.83 19.53
N LEU A 169 -7.52 10.91 19.48
CA LEU A 169 -8.46 10.82 18.35
C LEU A 169 -9.87 11.26 18.79
N ALA A 170 -10.77 11.56 17.84
CA ALA A 170 -12.21 11.62 18.10
C ALA A 170 -12.84 10.24 17.91
N GLY A 171 -13.51 9.71 18.94
CA GLY A 171 -14.35 8.51 18.83
C GLY A 171 -13.72 7.18 19.27
N ALA A 172 -14.49 6.10 19.15
CA ALA A 172 -14.04 4.75 19.50
C ALA A 172 -13.01 4.26 18.47
N SER A 173 -11.92 3.63 18.92
CA SER A 173 -10.89 3.12 18.01
C SER A 173 -11.41 1.94 17.18
N GLY A 174 -10.77 1.68 16.04
CA GLY A 174 -11.03 0.48 15.25
C GLY A 174 -10.92 -0.80 16.05
N GLU A 175 -9.94 -0.88 16.97
CA GLU A 175 -9.81 -2.00 17.89
C GLU A 175 -10.99 -2.12 18.89
N GLU A 176 -11.47 -1.03 19.48
CA GLU A 176 -12.65 -1.10 20.35
C GLU A 176 -13.84 -1.63 19.55
N LEU A 177 -14.02 -1.13 18.33
CA LEU A 177 -15.10 -1.55 17.43
C LEU A 177 -14.90 -2.95 16.83
N ALA A 178 -13.69 -3.51 16.92
CA ALA A 178 -13.38 -4.90 16.58
C ALA A 178 -13.88 -5.90 17.64
N LYS A 179 -14.33 -5.46 18.81
CA LYS A 179 -14.84 -6.38 19.84
C LYS A 179 -16.14 -7.07 19.38
N PRO A 180 -16.37 -8.35 19.74
CA PRO A 180 -17.53 -9.12 19.27
C PRO A 180 -18.88 -8.41 19.44
N LYS A 181 -19.08 -7.64 20.51
CA LYS A 181 -20.32 -6.89 20.77
C LYS A 181 -20.67 -5.82 19.72
N TYR A 182 -19.74 -5.41 18.87
CA TYR A 182 -19.96 -4.44 17.79
C TYR A 182 -19.79 -5.05 16.40
N ARG A 183 -19.44 -6.34 16.33
CA ARG A 183 -19.35 -7.10 15.10
C ARG A 183 -20.68 -7.80 14.88
N ALA A 184 -21.29 -7.53 13.75
CA ALA A 184 -22.49 -8.20 13.35
C ALA A 184 -22.14 -9.66 13.02
N GLY A 185 -22.85 -10.61 13.61
CA GLY A 185 -22.41 -12.00 13.65
C GLY A 185 -22.51 -12.74 12.31
N LYS A 186 -23.31 -12.25 11.35
CA LYS A 186 -23.76 -13.05 10.20
C LYS A 186 -23.98 -12.29 8.87
N PHE A 187 -22.99 -11.53 8.40
CA PHE A 187 -23.17 -10.67 7.21
C PHE A 187 -22.06 -10.80 6.18
N ALA A 188 -21.85 -12.01 5.66
CA ALA A 188 -21.00 -12.25 4.50
C ALA A 188 -21.80 -12.48 3.22
N VAL A 189 -21.44 -11.78 2.14
CA VAL A 189 -21.87 -12.10 0.77
C VAL A 189 -20.80 -12.99 0.15
N ARG A 190 -21.14 -14.24 -0.14
CA ARG A 190 -20.21 -15.24 -0.68
C ARG A 190 -20.42 -15.44 -2.18
N LEU A 191 -19.38 -15.22 -2.99
CA LEU A 191 -19.35 -15.56 -4.41
C LEU A 191 -18.77 -16.97 -4.56
N VAL A 192 -19.50 -17.87 -5.22
CA VAL A 192 -19.13 -19.29 -5.40
C VAL A 192 -19.15 -19.69 -6.87
N VAL A 193 -18.48 -20.80 -7.20
CA VAL A 193 -18.59 -21.44 -8.51
C VAL A 193 -20.03 -21.91 -8.77
N ASN A 194 -20.39 -22.11 -10.02
CA ASN A 194 -21.65 -22.73 -10.37
C ASN A 194 -21.62 -24.22 -9.98
N HIS A 195 -22.57 -24.70 -9.18
CA HIS A 195 -22.58 -26.12 -8.79
C HIS A 195 -23.16 -27.04 -9.89
N ALA A 196 -23.92 -26.47 -10.84
CA ALA A 196 -24.60 -27.19 -11.91
C ALA A 196 -23.87 -27.08 -13.26
N GLY A 197 -22.71 -26.44 -13.32
CA GLY A 197 -21.94 -26.27 -14.56
C GLY A 197 -20.53 -25.72 -14.33
N PRO A 198 -19.81 -25.37 -15.41
CA PRO A 198 -18.38 -25.03 -15.33
C PRO A 198 -18.11 -23.59 -14.90
N GLY A 199 -19.15 -22.77 -14.70
CA GLY A 199 -19.01 -21.34 -14.43
C GLY A 199 -18.23 -21.04 -13.15
N ASN A 200 -17.25 -20.15 -13.23
CA ASN A 200 -16.42 -19.74 -12.09
C ASN A 200 -16.05 -18.25 -12.10
N GLY A 201 -16.58 -17.47 -13.05
CA GLY A 201 -16.34 -16.04 -13.17
C GLY A 201 -17.57 -15.17 -12.88
N PHE A 202 -17.31 -13.96 -12.40
CA PHE A 202 -18.26 -12.86 -12.28
C PHE A 202 -17.68 -11.65 -13.02
N ILE A 203 -18.48 -10.84 -13.71
CA ILE A 203 -18.07 -9.55 -14.29
C ILE A 203 -18.87 -8.43 -13.65
N SER A 204 -18.19 -7.52 -12.96
CA SER A 204 -18.82 -6.40 -12.25
C SER A 204 -18.11 -5.08 -12.54
N GLY A 205 -18.89 -4.01 -12.72
CA GLY A 205 -18.47 -2.64 -12.50
C GLY A 205 -18.41 -2.29 -11.00
N PRO A 206 -18.38 -0.99 -10.64
CA PRO A 206 -18.21 -0.54 -9.27
C PRO A 206 -19.19 -1.14 -8.26
N LEU A 207 -18.65 -1.55 -7.11
CA LEU A 207 -19.37 -2.04 -5.94
C LEU A 207 -19.08 -1.14 -4.73
N THR A 208 -20.06 -0.95 -3.87
CA THR A 208 -19.95 -0.26 -2.58
C THR A 208 -20.07 -1.28 -1.46
N LEU A 209 -19.02 -1.41 -0.66
CA LEU A 209 -18.97 -2.29 0.51
C LEU A 209 -19.60 -1.58 1.74
N PRO A 210 -20.63 -2.16 2.37
CA PRO A 210 -21.23 -1.61 3.58
C PRO A 210 -20.40 -1.90 4.85
N SER A 211 -20.67 -1.13 5.91
CA SER A 211 -20.16 -1.42 7.26
C SER A 211 -20.66 -2.79 7.74
N GLY A 212 -19.79 -3.53 8.43
CA GLY A 212 -20.05 -4.85 9.01
C GLY A 212 -20.23 -5.98 7.99
N VAL A 213 -20.14 -5.70 6.68
CA VAL A 213 -20.32 -6.69 5.62
C VAL A 213 -18.97 -7.21 5.15
N THR A 214 -18.90 -8.52 4.97
CA THR A 214 -17.75 -9.20 4.34
C THR A 214 -18.09 -9.60 2.92
N LEU A 215 -17.32 -9.15 1.93
CA LEU A 215 -17.32 -9.73 0.59
C LEU A 215 -16.37 -10.93 0.58
N TRP A 216 -16.91 -12.14 0.48
CA TRP A 216 -16.16 -13.39 0.45
C TRP A 216 -16.13 -13.96 -0.97
N ILE A 217 -14.96 -14.01 -1.59
CA ILE A 217 -14.76 -14.63 -2.90
C ILE A 217 -14.13 -16.00 -2.68
N ASP A 218 -14.86 -17.05 -3.01
CA ASP A 218 -14.47 -18.41 -2.66
C ASP A 218 -13.34 -18.94 -3.54
N LYS A 219 -12.69 -20.01 -3.09
CA LYS A 219 -11.62 -20.67 -3.84
C LYS A 219 -12.10 -21.06 -5.24
N GLY A 220 -11.30 -20.73 -6.25
CA GLY A 220 -11.60 -21.05 -7.65
C GLY A 220 -12.57 -20.08 -8.33
N VAL A 221 -13.03 -19.04 -7.63
CA VAL A 221 -13.87 -17.98 -8.19
C VAL A 221 -13.01 -16.76 -8.55
N THR A 222 -13.30 -16.14 -9.70
CA THR A 222 -12.71 -14.85 -10.08
C THR A 222 -13.79 -13.78 -10.27
N LEU A 223 -13.65 -12.66 -9.56
CA LEU A 223 -14.37 -11.42 -9.84
C LEU A 223 -13.56 -10.59 -10.84
N TYR A 224 -14.00 -10.57 -12.08
CA TYR A 224 -13.44 -9.76 -13.14
C TYR A 224 -14.06 -8.36 -13.13
N ALA A 225 -13.20 -7.35 -13.23
CA ALA A 225 -13.66 -5.99 -13.46
C ALA A 225 -14.33 -5.88 -14.84
N SER A 226 -15.43 -5.14 -14.91
CA SER A 226 -15.99 -4.71 -16.20
C SER A 226 -14.95 -3.88 -16.95
N ARG A 227 -14.93 -3.99 -18.27
CA ARG A 227 -14.13 -3.12 -19.16
C ARG A 227 -14.94 -1.93 -19.69
N ASP A 228 -16.20 -1.82 -19.30
CA ASP A 228 -17.08 -0.74 -19.71
C ASP A 228 -16.69 0.55 -18.99
N VAL A 229 -16.04 1.47 -19.71
CA VAL A 229 -15.62 2.76 -19.16
C VAL A 229 -16.80 3.57 -18.62
N LYS A 230 -18.01 3.35 -19.15
CA LYS A 230 -19.22 4.04 -18.70
C LYS A 230 -19.60 3.63 -17.28
N ALA A 231 -19.37 2.37 -16.91
CA ALA A 231 -19.67 1.85 -15.58
C ALA A 231 -18.86 2.55 -14.48
N TYR A 232 -17.65 3.03 -14.80
CA TYR A 232 -16.75 3.72 -13.86
C TYR A 232 -16.86 5.24 -13.93
N SER A 233 -17.69 5.78 -14.83
CA SER A 233 -17.81 7.24 -15.02
C SER A 233 -18.78 7.83 -13.99
N PRO A 234 -18.31 8.71 -13.08
CA PRO A 234 -19.17 9.31 -12.05
C PRO A 234 -20.10 10.40 -12.60
N ASN A 235 -19.81 10.95 -13.79
CA ASN A 235 -20.63 11.98 -14.44
C ASN A 235 -20.83 11.67 -15.92
N ALA A 236 -22.08 11.61 -16.37
CA ALA A 236 -22.42 11.42 -17.77
C ALA A 236 -22.01 12.59 -18.69
N ALA A 237 -21.80 13.79 -18.15
CA ALA A 237 -21.35 14.99 -18.88
C ALA A 237 -19.83 15.25 -18.76
N GLY A 238 -19.10 14.39 -18.06
CA GLY A 238 -17.64 14.46 -17.92
C GLY A 238 -17.12 15.23 -16.69
N PRO A 239 -15.79 15.22 -16.47
CA PRO A 239 -14.79 14.55 -17.31
C PRO A 239 -14.95 13.03 -17.29
N TYR A 240 -14.82 12.41 -18.47
CA TYR A 240 -15.02 10.98 -18.67
C TYR A 240 -13.93 10.15 -17.98
N CYS A 241 -14.24 8.93 -17.54
CA CYS A 241 -13.26 7.91 -17.14
C CYS A 241 -12.63 7.26 -18.39
N GLY A 242 -11.39 6.77 -18.33
CA GLY A 242 -10.74 6.10 -19.46
C GLY A 242 -10.25 7.05 -20.57
N ASN A 243 -9.73 8.22 -20.19
CA ASN A 243 -9.23 9.25 -21.12
C ASN A 243 -7.96 9.98 -20.59
N THR A 244 -7.15 10.61 -21.42
CA THR A 244 -5.96 11.35 -20.94
C THR A 244 -6.20 12.83 -20.66
N ALA A 245 -7.37 13.36 -21.06
CA ALA A 245 -7.67 14.79 -21.08
C ALA A 245 -8.34 15.32 -19.79
N VAL A 246 -7.58 15.46 -18.70
CA VAL A 246 -8.04 16.22 -17.53
C VAL A 246 -6.92 17.06 -16.94
N SER A 247 -6.84 18.32 -17.39
CA SER A 247 -6.15 19.47 -16.76
C SER A 247 -4.67 19.32 -16.32
N ALA A 248 -3.86 20.32 -16.64
CA ALA A 248 -2.47 20.46 -16.18
C ALA A 248 -2.29 20.35 -14.65
N THR A 249 -3.33 20.66 -13.85
CA THR A 249 -3.30 20.60 -12.39
C THR A 249 -3.75 19.26 -11.80
N LYS A 250 -4.23 18.32 -12.64
CA LYS A 250 -4.69 16.99 -12.24
C LYS A 250 -3.86 15.85 -12.84
N ALA A 251 -2.70 16.16 -13.43
CA ALA A 251 -1.79 15.16 -13.98
C ALA A 251 -1.42 14.09 -12.93
N GLY A 252 -1.67 12.82 -13.26
CA GLY A 252 -1.43 11.66 -12.39
C GLY A 252 -2.55 11.32 -11.40
N SER A 253 -3.75 11.90 -11.54
CA SER A 253 -4.90 11.59 -10.67
C SER A 253 -5.97 10.78 -11.41
N SER A 254 -6.31 9.61 -10.85
CA SER A 254 -7.45 8.75 -11.22
C SER A 254 -8.83 9.23 -10.75
N SER A 255 -8.94 10.46 -10.21
CA SER A 255 -10.14 10.96 -9.49
C SER A 255 -11.42 11.12 -10.33
N ASN A 256 -11.39 10.85 -11.64
CA ASN A 256 -12.55 10.84 -12.53
C ASN A 256 -13.09 9.44 -12.84
N CYS A 257 -12.51 8.38 -12.25
CA CYS A 257 -13.04 7.03 -12.31
C CYS A 257 -13.47 6.55 -10.92
N ALA A 258 -14.66 5.95 -10.80
CA ALA A 258 -15.01 5.16 -9.63
C ALA A 258 -14.12 3.91 -9.54
N ALA A 259 -13.78 3.44 -8.34
CA ALA A 259 -13.04 2.20 -8.15
C ALA A 259 -13.94 0.97 -8.36
N LEU A 260 -13.36 -0.21 -8.57
CA LEU A 260 -14.14 -1.46 -8.67
C LEU A 260 -14.81 -1.79 -7.33
N ILE A 261 -14.11 -1.65 -6.20
CA ILE A 261 -14.69 -1.78 -4.86
C ILE A 261 -14.41 -0.49 -4.09
N THR A 262 -15.47 0.10 -3.55
CA THR A 262 -15.38 1.31 -2.72
C THR A 262 -15.93 1.06 -1.34
N GLY A 263 -15.41 1.79 -0.36
CA GLY A 263 -15.96 1.82 0.97
C GLY A 263 -15.65 3.14 1.64
N THR A 264 -16.65 3.86 2.14
CA THR A 264 -16.43 5.14 2.83
C THR A 264 -17.18 5.17 4.15
N ASN A 265 -16.58 5.71 5.21
CA ASN A 265 -17.18 5.75 6.56
C ASN A 265 -17.58 4.33 7.03
N LEU A 266 -16.61 3.42 7.05
CA LEU A 266 -16.84 2.01 7.32
C LEU A 266 -16.45 1.62 8.74
N VAL A 267 -17.18 0.66 9.30
CA VAL A 267 -16.78 -0.08 10.50
C VAL A 267 -16.91 -1.57 10.22
N ASN A 268 -15.93 -2.39 10.61
CA ASN A 268 -16.01 -3.87 10.56
C ASN A 268 -16.26 -4.48 9.17
N ALA A 269 -15.79 -3.85 8.10
CA ALA A 269 -15.93 -4.37 6.73
C ALA A 269 -14.74 -5.24 6.33
N ALA A 270 -14.94 -6.19 5.41
CA ALA A 270 -13.86 -7.05 4.95
C ALA A 270 -14.00 -7.53 3.50
N VAL A 271 -12.87 -7.83 2.86
CA VAL A 271 -12.79 -8.55 1.57
C VAL A 271 -11.89 -9.76 1.77
N VAL A 272 -12.43 -10.97 1.61
CA VAL A 272 -11.75 -12.21 2.04
C VAL A 272 -11.94 -13.39 1.09
N GLY A 273 -11.17 -14.45 1.32
CA GLY A 273 -11.33 -15.76 0.69
C GLY A 273 -10.21 -16.10 -0.28
N ASP A 274 -10.09 -17.36 -0.69
CA ASP A 274 -9.00 -17.82 -1.59
C ASP A 274 -9.30 -17.60 -3.09
N GLY A 275 -10.33 -16.80 -3.39
CA GLY A 275 -10.67 -16.41 -4.76
C GLY A 275 -9.76 -15.30 -5.30
N ARG A 276 -10.15 -14.77 -6.47
CA ARG A 276 -9.38 -13.74 -7.18
C ARG A 276 -10.24 -12.54 -7.54
N ILE A 277 -9.59 -11.37 -7.59
CA ILE A 277 -10.14 -10.16 -8.20
C ILE A 277 -9.18 -9.75 -9.30
N ASP A 278 -9.65 -9.74 -10.54
CA ASP A 278 -8.85 -9.36 -11.72
C ASP A 278 -9.35 -8.04 -12.29
N GLY A 279 -8.51 -7.01 -12.23
CA GLY A 279 -8.78 -5.67 -12.72
C GLY A 279 -8.82 -5.54 -14.24
N ARG A 280 -8.34 -6.54 -14.98
CA ARG A 280 -8.28 -6.57 -16.46
C ARG A 280 -7.64 -5.33 -17.07
N GLY A 281 -6.63 -4.76 -16.43
CA GLY A 281 -5.91 -3.56 -16.90
C GLY A 281 -5.30 -3.72 -18.29
N TYR A 282 -4.93 -4.95 -18.63
CA TYR A 282 -4.38 -5.35 -19.93
C TYR A 282 -5.42 -5.46 -21.05
N ALA A 283 -6.72 -5.43 -20.77
CA ALA A 283 -7.73 -5.77 -21.76
C ALA A 283 -8.30 -4.51 -22.47
N GLU A 284 -8.68 -4.65 -23.73
CA GLU A 284 -9.26 -3.55 -24.51
C GLU A 284 -10.52 -2.98 -23.85
N LEU A 285 -10.57 -1.65 -23.75
CA LEU A 285 -11.72 -0.93 -23.21
C LEU A 285 -12.94 -1.10 -24.09
N VAL A 286 -14.12 -1.10 -23.50
CA VAL A 286 -15.42 -1.06 -24.21
C VAL A 286 -16.28 0.05 -23.63
N THR A 287 -17.37 0.37 -24.31
CA THR A 287 -18.39 1.31 -23.80
C THR A 287 -19.78 0.77 -24.03
N SER A 288 -20.68 0.92 -23.06
CA SER A 288 -22.11 0.68 -23.27
C SER A 288 -22.86 1.86 -23.87
N ASP A 289 -22.21 3.01 -24.03
CA ASP A 289 -22.80 4.24 -24.58
C ASP A 289 -22.02 4.67 -25.83
N ALA A 290 -22.72 4.71 -26.98
CA ALA A 290 -22.12 5.04 -28.28
C ALA A 290 -21.63 6.49 -28.36
N LYS A 291 -22.08 7.36 -27.45
CA LYS A 291 -21.63 8.75 -27.33
C LYS A 291 -20.39 8.89 -26.43
N TYR A 292 -20.02 7.83 -25.70
CA TYR A 292 -18.86 7.87 -24.85
C TYR A 292 -17.58 7.81 -25.70
N PRO A 293 -16.64 8.76 -25.53
CA PRO A 293 -15.41 8.74 -26.29
C PRO A 293 -14.50 7.61 -25.82
N LEU A 294 -14.16 6.68 -26.72
CA LEU A 294 -13.11 5.68 -26.49
C LEU A 294 -11.85 6.07 -27.25
N MET A 295 -10.71 6.09 -26.56
CA MET A 295 -9.42 6.28 -27.22
C MET A 295 -9.03 5.00 -27.98
N LYS A 296 -8.57 5.18 -29.22
CA LYS A 296 -8.07 4.10 -30.09
C LYS A 296 -6.54 4.13 -30.12
N VAL A 297 -5.94 2.97 -30.38
CA VAL A 297 -4.51 2.94 -30.67
C VAL A 297 -4.25 3.39 -32.09
N ASP A 298 -3.44 4.43 -32.22
CA ASP A 298 -2.94 4.94 -33.48
C ASP A 298 -1.41 4.99 -33.43
N LEU A 299 -0.78 4.08 -34.17
CA LEU A 299 0.69 4.00 -34.24
C LEU A 299 1.31 5.18 -35.01
N THR A 300 0.52 5.89 -35.82
CA THR A 300 0.95 7.04 -36.62
C THR A 300 1.10 8.30 -35.76
N CYS A 301 0.26 8.41 -34.72
CA CYS A 301 0.34 9.44 -33.69
C CYS A 301 0.90 8.90 -32.35
N SER A 302 1.54 7.71 -32.33
CA SER A 302 2.05 7.06 -31.10
C SER A 302 3.18 7.80 -30.38
N ASN A 303 3.57 8.98 -30.88
CA ASN A 303 4.42 9.93 -30.21
C ASN A 303 3.78 11.33 -30.32
N THR A 304 2.55 11.43 -29.82
CA THR A 304 1.57 12.52 -30.05
C THR A 304 2.21 13.90 -30.05
N TYR A 305 3.06 14.25 -29.09
CA TYR A 305 3.69 15.57 -29.07
C TYR A 305 4.72 15.82 -30.18
N ALA A 306 5.56 14.84 -30.52
CA ALA A 306 6.51 14.97 -31.62
C ALA A 306 5.78 14.99 -32.97
N ALA A 307 4.79 14.11 -33.12
CA ALA A 307 3.92 14.02 -34.30
C ALA A 307 3.08 15.30 -34.49
N TYR A 308 2.48 15.84 -33.43
CA TYR A 308 1.80 17.13 -33.41
C TYR A 308 2.74 18.27 -33.80
N LYS A 309 3.93 18.33 -33.19
CA LYS A 309 4.93 19.37 -33.49
C LYS A 309 5.42 19.32 -34.93
N SER A 310 5.42 18.14 -35.58
CA SER A 310 5.74 17.99 -37.00
C SER A 310 4.53 18.16 -37.93
N GLY A 311 3.33 18.42 -37.41
CA GLY A 311 2.11 18.54 -38.20
C GLY A 311 1.66 17.22 -38.85
N THR A 312 2.01 16.08 -38.23
CA THR A 312 1.64 14.75 -38.71
C THR A 312 0.12 14.56 -38.65
N VAL A 313 -0.39 13.83 -39.63
CA VAL A 313 -1.82 13.51 -39.78
C VAL A 313 -1.97 12.00 -39.66
N ALA A 314 -2.96 11.55 -38.91
CA ALA A 314 -3.34 10.15 -38.80
C ALA A 314 -3.83 9.58 -40.15
N PRO A 315 -3.89 8.24 -40.33
CA PRO A 315 -4.31 7.62 -41.58
C PRO A 315 -5.75 7.95 -42.00
N ASP A 316 -6.57 8.42 -41.06
CA ASP A 316 -7.94 8.86 -41.29
C ASP A 316 -8.06 10.35 -41.68
N GLY A 317 -6.93 11.06 -41.82
CA GLY A 317 -6.89 12.48 -42.19
C GLY A 317 -7.03 13.44 -41.01
N SER A 318 -7.16 12.96 -39.77
CA SER A 318 -7.20 13.82 -38.58
C SER A 318 -5.79 14.28 -38.18
N ALA A 319 -5.65 15.54 -37.74
CA ALA A 319 -4.37 16.03 -37.22
C ALA A 319 -4.03 15.29 -35.92
N CYS A 320 -2.77 14.85 -35.77
CA CYS A 320 -2.30 14.33 -34.49
C CYS A 320 -2.42 15.45 -33.44
N ASP A 321 -2.96 15.13 -32.25
CA ASP A 321 -3.12 16.10 -31.17
C ASP A 321 -1.86 16.20 -30.30
N ASP A 322 -1.80 17.20 -29.42
CA ASP A 322 -0.66 17.47 -28.53
C ASP A 322 -0.52 16.45 -27.38
N GLY A 323 -1.22 15.31 -27.45
CA GLY A 323 -1.29 14.30 -26.41
C GLY A 323 -2.19 14.65 -25.23
N GLY A 324 -2.87 15.80 -25.26
CA GLY A 324 -3.70 16.32 -24.17
C GLY A 324 -5.21 16.21 -24.38
N THR A 325 -5.67 15.67 -25.51
CA THR A 325 -7.11 15.57 -25.82
C THR A 325 -7.55 14.15 -26.18
N VAL A 326 -8.87 13.96 -26.15
CA VAL A 326 -9.54 12.79 -26.71
C VAL A 326 -9.09 12.69 -28.16
N VAL A 327 -8.14 11.82 -28.47
CA VAL A 327 -7.93 11.43 -29.86
C VAL A 327 -9.21 10.71 -30.26
N ASP A 328 -10.10 11.41 -30.97
CA ASP A 328 -11.15 10.80 -31.80
C ASP A 328 -10.47 10.15 -33.03
N SER A 329 -9.38 9.41 -32.79
CA SER A 329 -8.70 8.64 -33.81
C SER A 329 -9.70 7.63 -34.30
N LYS A 330 -10.00 7.70 -35.60
CA LYS A 330 -10.89 6.74 -36.25
C LYS A 330 -10.13 5.46 -36.63
N SER A 331 -8.94 5.25 -36.06
CA SER A 331 -8.16 4.03 -36.21
C SER A 331 -9.05 2.81 -35.93
N THR A 332 -9.11 1.93 -36.92
CA THR A 332 -9.89 0.69 -36.88
C THR A 332 -9.16 -0.44 -36.16
N VAL A 333 -7.93 -0.22 -35.67
CA VAL A 333 -7.02 -1.30 -35.25
C VAL A 333 -7.43 -1.93 -33.92
N ARG A 334 -7.50 -1.15 -32.83
CA ARG A 334 -7.95 -1.63 -31.50
C ARG A 334 -8.29 -0.48 -30.55
N ASN A 335 -9.07 -0.77 -29.51
CA ASN A 335 -9.24 0.18 -28.40
C ASN A 335 -7.96 0.23 -27.55
N MET A 336 -7.69 1.38 -26.91
CA MET A 336 -6.71 1.41 -25.83
C MET A 336 -7.15 0.47 -24.70
N THR A 337 -6.17 -0.04 -23.96
CA THR A 337 -6.34 -0.71 -22.68
C THR A 337 -6.20 0.30 -21.55
N TRP A 338 -6.48 -0.09 -20.31
CA TRP A 338 -6.16 0.77 -19.18
C TRP A 338 -4.65 1.01 -19.07
N TRP A 339 -3.82 -0.01 -19.29
CA TRP A 339 -2.36 0.16 -19.20
C TRP A 339 -1.78 1.02 -20.33
N ASP A 340 -2.41 1.05 -21.51
CA ASP A 340 -2.07 2.05 -22.54
C ASP A 340 -2.29 3.48 -22.01
N LEU A 341 -3.42 3.73 -21.33
CA LEU A 341 -3.74 5.03 -20.75
C LEU A 341 -2.79 5.39 -19.60
N ALA A 342 -2.44 4.43 -18.74
CA ALA A 342 -1.51 4.63 -17.64
C ALA A 342 -0.12 5.01 -18.16
N TYR A 343 0.40 4.26 -19.14
CA TYR A 343 1.69 4.55 -19.75
C TYR A 343 1.69 5.93 -20.43
N LEU A 344 0.69 6.23 -21.25
CA LEU A 344 0.57 7.52 -21.92
C LEU A 344 0.49 8.67 -20.90
N GLY A 345 -0.34 8.53 -19.86
CA GLY A 345 -0.47 9.52 -18.80
C GLY A 345 0.83 9.73 -18.01
N ASN A 346 1.62 8.67 -17.78
CA ASN A 346 2.92 8.77 -17.10
C ASN A 346 3.95 9.55 -17.94
N MET A 347 4.02 9.28 -19.26
CA MET A 347 4.88 10.03 -20.20
C MET A 347 4.56 11.53 -20.20
N VAL A 348 3.26 11.86 -20.16
CA VAL A 348 2.77 13.23 -20.05
C VAL A 348 3.18 13.87 -18.72
N GLN A 349 2.98 13.16 -17.60
CA GLN A 349 3.30 13.66 -16.26
C GLN A 349 4.80 13.97 -16.07
N ASN A 350 5.69 13.22 -16.72
CA ASN A 350 7.13 13.46 -16.68
C ASN A 350 7.60 14.59 -17.63
N GLY A 351 6.68 15.42 -18.14
CA GLY A 351 7.01 16.60 -18.96
C GLY A 351 7.54 16.26 -20.36
N THR A 352 7.38 15.00 -20.81
CA THR A 352 7.85 14.57 -22.14
C THR A 352 6.86 14.99 -23.23
N THR A 353 5.56 15.11 -22.92
CA THR A 353 4.48 15.44 -23.88
C THR A 353 3.29 16.13 -23.19
N GLY A 354 2.88 17.35 -23.58
CA GLY A 354 1.54 17.91 -23.30
C GLY A 354 1.06 18.03 -21.83
N PHE A 355 -0.27 18.14 -21.65
CA PHE A 355 -0.98 18.18 -20.35
C PHE A 355 -1.98 17.00 -20.27
N GLY A 356 -1.91 16.15 -19.24
CA GLY A 356 -2.76 14.95 -19.20
C GLY A 356 -2.65 14.14 -17.90
N SER A 357 -3.63 13.26 -17.67
CA SER A 357 -3.75 12.44 -16.45
C SER A 357 -4.00 10.96 -16.76
N GLN A 358 -3.71 10.11 -15.78
CA GLN A 358 -4.05 8.70 -15.78
C GLN A 358 -5.50 8.51 -15.30
N SER A 359 -6.46 8.59 -16.21
CA SER A 359 -7.89 8.35 -15.95
C SER A 359 -8.20 6.86 -15.92
N ASN A 360 -7.63 6.18 -14.93
CA ASN A 360 -7.77 4.75 -14.73
C ASN A 360 -8.52 4.51 -13.44
N PHE A 361 -9.41 3.51 -13.38
CA PHE A 361 -9.98 3.15 -12.08
C PHE A 361 -8.94 2.43 -11.20
N ARG A 362 -9.10 2.57 -9.89
CA ARG A 362 -8.34 1.79 -8.89
C ARG A 362 -9.13 0.54 -8.53
N LEU A 363 -8.48 -0.55 -8.14
CA LEU A 363 -9.20 -1.79 -7.83
C LEU A 363 -10.04 -1.64 -6.56
N MET A 364 -9.46 -1.12 -5.48
CA MET A 364 -10.16 -0.85 -4.22
C MET A 364 -9.78 0.49 -3.62
N VAL A 365 -10.78 1.24 -3.15
CA VAL A 365 -10.59 2.52 -2.46
C VAL A 365 -11.42 2.55 -1.18
N PHE A 366 -10.77 2.72 -0.04
CA PHE A 366 -11.41 2.78 1.26
C PHE A 366 -11.10 4.12 1.94
N ASN A 367 -12.10 4.91 2.30
CA ASN A 367 -11.91 6.20 2.98
C ASN A 367 -12.58 6.19 4.34
N TYR A 368 -11.87 6.61 5.39
CA TYR A 368 -12.42 6.68 6.75
C TYR A 368 -13.01 5.34 7.19
N ALA A 369 -12.15 4.36 7.48
CA ALA A 369 -12.58 3.05 7.94
C ALA A 369 -12.05 2.74 9.34
N LYS A 370 -12.79 1.92 10.08
CA LYS A 370 -12.42 1.38 11.38
C LYS A 370 -12.54 -0.15 11.34
N ASN A 371 -11.46 -0.87 11.69
CA ASN A 371 -11.40 -2.34 11.61
C ASN A 371 -11.76 -2.88 10.20
N LEU A 372 -10.90 -2.57 9.22
CA LEU A 372 -10.98 -3.06 7.84
C LEU A 372 -10.03 -4.26 7.66
N THR A 373 -10.50 -5.32 7.00
CA THR A 373 -9.70 -6.54 6.79
C THR A 373 -9.67 -6.98 5.34
N LEU A 374 -8.47 -7.25 4.82
CA LEU A 374 -8.24 -8.01 3.60
C LEU A 374 -7.51 -9.31 3.98
N TYR A 375 -8.08 -10.46 3.63
CA TYR A 375 -7.54 -11.76 4.08
C TYR A 375 -7.64 -12.85 3.03
N ARG A 376 -6.51 -13.48 2.69
CA ARG A 376 -6.38 -14.63 1.74
C ARG A 376 -6.74 -14.37 0.27
N ILE A 377 -7.22 -13.17 -0.04
CA ILE A 377 -7.65 -12.80 -1.39
C ILE A 377 -6.46 -12.62 -2.32
N THR A 378 -6.65 -12.94 -3.59
CA THR A 378 -5.68 -12.67 -4.66
C THR A 378 -6.13 -11.49 -5.51
N LEU A 379 -5.24 -10.53 -5.77
CA LEU A 379 -5.49 -9.34 -6.58
C LEU A 379 -4.60 -9.35 -7.82
N ASN A 380 -5.22 -9.19 -8.99
CA ASN A 380 -4.53 -9.29 -10.27
C ASN A 380 -4.84 -8.11 -11.18
N ASN A 381 -3.86 -7.78 -12.02
CA ASN A 381 -3.95 -6.89 -13.18
C ASN A 381 -4.71 -5.58 -12.94
N SER A 382 -4.47 -4.89 -11.83
CA SER A 382 -5.16 -3.62 -11.56
C SER A 382 -4.87 -2.59 -12.68
N PRO A 383 -5.88 -1.83 -13.15
CA PRO A 383 -5.68 -0.72 -14.10
C PRO A 383 -4.84 0.44 -13.55
N ASN A 384 -4.78 0.58 -12.24
CA ASN A 384 -4.02 1.57 -11.47
C ASN A 384 -3.67 0.94 -10.11
N PHE A 385 -3.65 1.68 -9.00
CA PHE A 385 -3.40 1.14 -7.66
C PHE A 385 -4.41 0.04 -7.29
N HIS A 386 -3.95 -1.03 -6.66
CA HIS A 386 -4.80 -2.13 -6.23
C HIS A 386 -5.61 -1.73 -5.00
N VAL A 387 -4.99 -1.31 -3.89
CA VAL A 387 -5.72 -0.98 -2.66
C VAL A 387 -5.27 0.36 -2.10
N VAL A 388 -6.20 1.31 -1.99
CA VAL A 388 -5.94 2.67 -1.49
C VAL A 388 -6.81 2.97 -0.28
N PRO A 389 -6.34 2.63 0.94
CA PRO A 389 -7.02 2.98 2.17
C PRO A 389 -6.53 4.35 2.70
N SER A 390 -7.44 5.26 2.96
CA SER A 390 -7.16 6.60 3.48
C SER A 390 -7.86 6.85 4.81
N GLY A 391 -7.10 7.22 5.84
CA GLY A 391 -7.61 7.54 7.17
C GLY A 391 -8.25 6.34 7.86
N VAL A 392 -7.56 5.21 7.85
CA VAL A 392 -8.03 3.95 8.43
C VAL A 392 -7.43 3.69 9.81
N ASP A 393 -8.30 3.41 10.78
CA ASP A 393 -7.95 2.95 12.11
C ASP A 393 -8.21 1.45 12.25
N GLY A 394 -7.16 0.64 12.31
CA GLY A 394 -7.31 -0.82 12.37
C GLY A 394 -7.44 -1.37 10.95
N LEU A 395 -6.31 -1.54 10.28
CA LEU A 395 -6.23 -2.17 8.96
C LEU A 395 -5.42 -3.46 9.09
N THR A 396 -6.01 -4.58 8.68
CA THR A 396 -5.34 -5.88 8.63
C THR A 396 -5.31 -6.38 7.19
N ILE A 397 -4.11 -6.54 6.64
CA ILE A 397 -3.86 -7.15 5.33
C ILE A 397 -3.01 -8.38 5.58
N TRP A 398 -3.61 -9.55 5.40
CA TRP A 398 -3.01 -10.81 5.85
C TRP A 398 -3.13 -11.91 4.79
N ASN A 399 -2.00 -12.52 4.44
CA ASN A 399 -1.94 -13.60 3.44
C ASN A 399 -2.59 -13.22 2.10
N VAL A 400 -2.48 -11.95 1.71
CA VAL A 400 -2.95 -11.44 0.42
C VAL A 400 -1.87 -11.65 -0.63
N LYS A 401 -2.30 -12.01 -1.84
CA LYS A 401 -1.42 -12.16 -3.00
C LYS A 401 -1.72 -11.06 -3.99
N VAL A 402 -0.70 -10.37 -4.47
CA VAL A 402 -0.84 -9.38 -5.53
C VAL A 402 0.15 -9.69 -6.64
N GLN A 403 -0.36 -9.83 -7.86
CA GLN A 403 0.47 -10.08 -9.03
C GLN A 403 -0.04 -9.28 -10.22
N THR A 404 0.78 -8.35 -10.70
CA THR A 404 0.50 -7.52 -11.87
C THR A 404 1.80 -7.19 -12.60
N PRO A 405 1.94 -7.49 -13.90
CA PRO A 405 1.01 -8.21 -14.77
C PRO A 405 0.98 -9.73 -14.49
N THR A 406 -0.15 -10.39 -14.66
CA THR A 406 -0.25 -11.87 -14.65
C THR A 406 -0.03 -12.48 -16.04
N LEU A 407 -0.01 -13.82 -16.14
CA LEU A 407 -0.06 -14.52 -17.43
C LEU A 407 -1.25 -14.09 -18.29
N ALA A 408 -2.40 -13.78 -17.69
CA ALA A 408 -3.59 -13.32 -18.41
C ALA A 408 -3.33 -12.10 -19.29
N ALA A 409 -2.33 -11.27 -18.96
CA ALA A 409 -1.94 -10.10 -19.75
C ALA A 409 -1.14 -10.45 -21.02
N PHE A 410 -0.42 -11.56 -20.99
CA PHE A 410 0.32 -12.10 -22.14
C PHE A 410 -0.53 -13.08 -22.94
N ALA A 411 -1.43 -13.77 -22.24
CA ALA A 411 -2.49 -14.55 -22.82
C ALA A 411 -3.51 -13.64 -23.49
N ASN A 412 -3.97 -14.09 -24.63
CA ASN A 412 -4.43 -13.21 -25.67
C ASN A 412 -5.89 -13.51 -25.99
N PRO A 413 -6.82 -12.58 -25.75
CA PRO A 413 -8.20 -12.77 -26.20
C PRO A 413 -8.35 -12.64 -27.73
N ALA A 414 -7.43 -11.95 -28.44
CA ALA A 414 -7.66 -11.48 -29.82
C ALA A 414 -6.59 -11.89 -30.86
N GLY A 415 -5.56 -12.65 -30.51
CA GLY A 415 -4.52 -13.12 -31.45
C GLY A 415 -3.31 -12.20 -31.68
N ASN A 416 -3.20 -11.03 -31.01
CA ASN A 416 -2.10 -10.06 -31.21
C ASN A 416 -1.10 -9.84 -30.03
N GLY A 417 -1.25 -10.51 -28.89
CA GLY A 417 -0.36 -10.35 -27.72
C GLY A 417 -0.55 -9.05 -26.94
N ASN A 418 -1.63 -8.33 -27.25
CA ASN A 418 -2.03 -6.99 -26.77
C ASN A 418 -0.86 -6.11 -26.27
N PRO A 419 0.14 -5.82 -27.11
CA PRO A 419 1.25 -4.96 -26.71
C PRO A 419 0.73 -3.58 -26.33
N LEU A 420 1.51 -2.82 -25.56
CA LEU A 420 1.28 -1.40 -25.34
C LEU A 420 1.09 -0.66 -26.67
N TYR A 421 0.48 0.51 -26.62
CA TYR A 421 0.15 1.30 -27.82
C TYR A 421 1.38 1.69 -28.66
N ASN A 422 2.60 1.57 -28.12
CA ASN A 422 3.87 1.78 -28.82
C ASN A 422 4.49 0.49 -29.39
N GLY A 423 3.78 -0.65 -29.29
CA GLY A 423 4.21 -1.97 -29.75
C GLY A 423 5.05 -2.76 -28.76
N GLN A 424 5.39 -2.23 -27.58
CA GLN A 424 6.14 -2.96 -26.56
C GLN A 424 5.26 -4.01 -25.87
N THR A 425 5.80 -5.21 -25.68
CA THR A 425 5.16 -6.21 -24.80
C THR A 425 5.16 -5.69 -23.36
N PHE A 426 4.13 -6.05 -22.59
CA PHE A 426 4.09 -5.73 -21.17
C PHE A 426 5.34 -6.27 -20.46
N ASN A 427 5.91 -5.45 -19.60
CA ASN A 427 6.98 -5.84 -18.72
C ASN A 427 6.77 -5.18 -17.36
N ALA A 428 7.62 -5.58 -16.43
CA ALA A 428 7.57 -5.17 -15.05
C ALA A 428 7.70 -3.63 -14.87
N ASP A 429 8.34 -2.93 -15.82
CA ASP A 429 8.53 -1.48 -15.77
C ASP A 429 7.41 -0.70 -16.45
N ASN A 430 6.74 -1.26 -17.45
CA ASN A 430 5.85 -0.51 -18.34
C ASN A 430 4.36 -0.63 -17.96
N VAL A 431 4.03 -1.45 -16.96
CA VAL A 431 2.72 -1.51 -16.30
C VAL A 431 2.68 -0.49 -15.14
N LYS A 432 2.49 0.78 -15.50
CA LYS A 432 2.66 1.93 -14.60
C LYS A 432 1.58 2.04 -13.52
N ASN A 433 2.00 2.51 -12.33
CA ASN A 433 1.11 2.92 -11.24
C ASN A 433 0.16 1.82 -10.79
N THR A 434 0.72 0.61 -10.63
CA THR A 434 0.00 -0.58 -10.16
C THR A 434 0.38 -0.95 -8.73
N ASP A 435 0.65 0.06 -7.90
CA ASP A 435 0.97 -0.06 -6.48
C ASP A 435 0.03 -1.08 -5.82
N ALA A 436 0.58 -2.02 -5.05
CA ALA A 436 -0.25 -3.05 -4.43
C ALA A 436 -1.06 -2.46 -3.27
N PHE A 437 -0.40 -1.69 -2.40
CA PHE A 437 -1.05 -1.04 -1.26
C PHE A 437 -0.52 0.38 -1.08
N ASP A 438 -1.43 1.34 -1.16
CA ASP A 438 -1.13 2.78 -1.08
C ASP A 438 -1.84 3.40 0.14
N PRO A 439 -1.55 2.95 1.37
CA PRO A 439 -2.23 3.43 2.56
C PRO A 439 -1.74 4.82 2.96
N GLY A 440 -2.67 5.70 3.34
CA GLY A 440 -2.29 7.03 3.82
C GLY A 440 -3.26 7.67 4.79
N ALA A 441 -2.86 8.77 5.40
CA ALA A 441 -3.80 9.58 6.16
C ALA A 441 -4.77 10.28 5.20
N ALA A 442 -6.01 10.46 5.65
CA ALA A 442 -6.98 11.34 5.00
C ALA A 442 -6.54 12.81 5.15
N SER A 443 -7.29 13.74 4.56
CA SER A 443 -6.93 15.16 4.57
C SER A 443 -7.41 15.93 5.80
N LYS A 444 -8.37 15.38 6.56
CA LYS A 444 -8.95 16.00 7.76
C LYS A 444 -9.72 14.98 8.61
N PRO A 445 -9.99 15.26 9.90
CA PRO A 445 -11.02 14.55 10.64
C PRO A 445 -12.42 14.87 10.09
N THR A 446 -13.37 13.96 10.30
CA THR A 446 -14.77 14.09 9.91
C THR A 446 -15.72 13.39 10.91
N SER A 447 -16.99 13.78 10.91
CA SER A 447 -18.06 13.03 11.58
C SER A 447 -19.10 12.67 10.52
N ALA A 448 -19.38 11.38 10.35
CA ALA A 448 -20.23 10.91 9.26
C ALA A 448 -21.03 9.67 9.68
N ALA A 449 -22.21 9.52 9.09
CA ALA A 449 -22.98 8.28 9.19
C ALA A 449 -22.23 7.13 8.53
N LEU A 450 -22.39 5.93 9.08
CA LEU A 450 -21.83 4.71 8.52
C LEU A 450 -22.48 4.44 7.17
N SER A 451 -21.69 4.01 6.18
CA SER A 451 -22.29 3.48 4.95
C SER A 451 -22.90 2.11 5.25
N THR A 452 -24.20 1.94 5.00
CA THR A 452 -24.96 0.71 5.23
C THR A 452 -25.43 0.05 3.93
N GLY A 453 -25.08 0.65 2.80
CA GLY A 453 -25.39 0.21 1.44
C GLY A 453 -24.83 1.20 0.42
N SER A 454 -25.06 0.93 -0.87
CA SER A 454 -24.68 1.80 -1.98
C SER A 454 -25.34 3.18 -1.94
N THR A 455 -26.53 3.26 -1.32
CA THR A 455 -27.37 4.47 -1.27
C THR A 455 -27.94 4.75 0.13
N THR A 456 -27.53 3.99 1.14
CA THR A 456 -28.07 4.07 2.51
C THR A 456 -26.97 4.27 3.54
N THR A 457 -27.32 4.94 4.63
CA THR A 457 -26.41 5.20 5.76
C THR A 457 -27.11 5.01 7.10
N SER A 458 -26.34 4.82 8.17
CA SER A 458 -26.85 4.75 9.55
C SER A 458 -27.54 6.05 9.98
N ALA A 459 -28.37 5.99 11.01
CA ALA A 459 -29.09 7.16 11.52
C ALA A 459 -28.18 8.17 12.24
N ALA A 460 -27.18 7.68 12.97
CA ALA A 460 -26.28 8.51 13.78
C ALA A 460 -24.87 8.54 13.17
N PRO A 461 -24.23 9.73 13.11
CA PRO A 461 -22.84 9.85 12.71
C PRO A 461 -21.89 9.37 13.82
N ILE A 462 -20.73 8.87 13.42
CA ILE A 462 -19.59 8.61 14.31
C ILE A 462 -18.37 9.42 13.86
N SER A 463 -17.40 9.55 14.76
CA SER A 463 -16.18 10.31 14.50
C SER A 463 -15.13 9.48 13.76
N PHE A 464 -14.51 10.06 12.73
CA PHE A 464 -13.33 9.52 12.07
C PHE A 464 -12.26 10.60 12.10
N ASP A 465 -11.15 10.32 12.75
CA ASP A 465 -10.04 11.28 12.89
C ASP A 465 -9.19 11.46 11.63
N GLY A 466 -9.30 10.56 10.65
CA GLY A 466 -8.59 10.63 9.37
C GLY A 466 -7.14 10.14 9.40
N TYR A 467 -6.66 9.58 10.51
CA TYR A 467 -5.31 9.03 10.61
C TYR A 467 -5.25 7.61 10.06
N LEU A 468 -4.13 7.27 9.42
CA LEU A 468 -3.75 5.87 9.24
C LEU A 468 -3.01 5.42 10.50
N LYS A 469 -3.53 4.39 11.17
CA LYS A 469 -2.93 3.82 12.38
C LYS A 469 -3.48 2.42 12.65
N ASN A 470 -2.85 1.74 13.62
CA ASN A 470 -3.23 0.39 13.98
C ASN A 470 -3.19 -0.54 12.75
N PHE A 471 -2.11 -0.48 11.99
CA PHE A 471 -1.94 -1.17 10.71
C PHE A 471 -1.10 -2.43 10.84
N VAL A 472 -1.52 -3.52 10.19
CA VAL A 472 -0.77 -4.77 10.04
C VAL A 472 -0.80 -5.22 8.59
N PHE A 473 0.39 -5.41 8.01
CA PHE A 473 0.61 -6.01 6.70
C PHE A 473 1.53 -7.23 6.85
N ALA A 474 0.93 -8.43 6.88
CA ALA A 474 1.70 -9.62 7.17
C ALA A 474 1.42 -10.84 6.30
N TYR A 475 2.44 -11.67 6.10
CA TYR A 475 2.36 -12.94 5.37
C TYR A 475 1.95 -12.80 3.90
N ASN A 476 2.17 -11.64 3.28
CA ASN A 476 1.72 -11.34 1.93
C ASN A 476 2.77 -11.70 0.87
N TYR A 477 2.30 -11.88 -0.37
CA TYR A 477 3.14 -12.08 -1.55
C TYR A 477 2.83 -11.01 -2.57
N VAL A 478 3.81 -10.19 -2.95
CA VAL A 478 3.55 -8.99 -3.75
C VAL A 478 4.52 -8.89 -4.91
N SER A 479 3.98 -8.76 -6.12
CA SER A 479 4.71 -8.41 -7.32
C SER A 479 3.88 -7.46 -8.17
N THR A 480 4.36 -6.24 -8.36
CA THR A 480 3.64 -5.19 -9.11
C THR A 480 4.59 -4.35 -9.96
N GLY A 481 4.04 -3.50 -10.85
CA GLY A 481 4.85 -2.59 -11.66
C GLY A 481 5.19 -1.26 -10.97
N ASP A 482 4.90 -1.11 -9.68
CA ASP A 482 5.22 0.07 -8.88
C ASP A 482 5.46 -0.33 -7.40
N ASP A 483 5.16 0.52 -6.41
CA ASP A 483 5.39 0.21 -4.99
C ASP A 483 4.57 -0.99 -4.49
N ASP A 484 5.25 -1.96 -3.85
CA ASP A 484 4.59 -3.12 -3.23
C ASP A 484 3.82 -2.72 -1.97
N ILE A 485 4.32 -1.71 -1.25
CA ILE A 485 3.55 -0.94 -0.27
C ILE A 485 4.14 0.46 -0.15
N ALA A 486 3.29 1.50 -0.18
CA ALA A 486 3.70 2.90 -0.06
C ALA A 486 2.93 3.61 1.05
N LEU A 487 3.56 3.77 2.22
CA LEU A 487 2.98 4.55 3.31
C LEU A 487 3.01 6.04 2.97
N LYS A 488 1.83 6.70 2.95
CA LYS A 488 1.70 8.13 2.65
C LYS A 488 1.23 8.93 3.87
N GLY A 489 2.03 9.93 4.25
CA GLY A 489 1.70 10.89 5.30
C GLY A 489 0.40 11.65 5.03
N SER A 490 -0.03 11.75 3.76
CA SER A 490 -1.38 12.15 3.39
C SER A 490 -1.74 11.81 1.95
N ASN A 491 -3.03 11.87 1.61
CA ASN A 491 -3.45 11.90 0.20
C ASN A 491 -2.89 13.15 -0.51
N ASN A 492 -2.13 12.91 -1.58
CA ASN A 492 -1.46 13.92 -2.39
C ASN A 492 -2.39 15.05 -2.89
N PRO A 493 -2.09 16.32 -2.63
CA PRO A 493 -1.34 16.86 -1.48
C PRO A 493 -2.29 17.18 -0.30
N ALA A 494 -1.86 16.96 0.95
CA ALA A 494 -2.59 17.57 2.06
C ALA A 494 -2.43 19.09 1.96
N PRO A 495 -3.50 19.86 2.21
CA PRO A 495 -3.38 21.29 2.37
C PRO A 495 -2.40 21.59 3.51
N ALA A 496 -1.49 22.55 3.29
CA ALA A 496 -0.82 23.23 4.40
C ALA A 496 -1.90 23.67 5.42
N GLY A 497 -1.76 23.28 6.68
CA GLY A 497 -2.74 23.58 7.74
C GLY A 497 -3.84 22.54 7.98
N SER A 498 -3.71 21.31 7.48
CA SER A 498 -4.65 20.21 7.83
C SER A 498 -4.73 19.91 9.34
N GLY A 499 -3.70 20.27 10.10
CA GLY A 499 -3.59 19.99 11.53
C GLY A 499 -3.46 18.50 11.87
N LEU A 500 -3.20 17.65 10.87
CA LEU A 500 -2.99 16.22 11.04
C LEU A 500 -1.52 15.92 11.34
N PHE A 501 -1.26 15.01 12.30
CA PHE A 501 0.08 14.52 12.65
C PHE A 501 0.58 13.35 11.78
N GLY A 502 0.01 13.16 10.58
CA GLY A 502 0.49 12.15 9.62
C GLY A 502 0.11 10.71 9.96
N ILE A 503 0.93 9.75 9.54
CA ILE A 503 0.75 8.33 9.91
C ILE A 503 1.16 8.14 11.38
N ASP A 504 0.26 7.51 12.14
CA ASP A 504 0.33 7.16 13.57
C ASP A 504 0.50 8.34 14.57
N GLY A 505 1.14 9.45 14.18
CA GLY A 505 1.27 10.68 14.96
C GLY A 505 2.00 10.53 16.31
N ASN A 506 1.88 11.53 17.20
CA ASN A 506 2.51 11.55 18.54
C ASN A 506 1.76 10.71 19.59
N ARG A 507 1.25 9.54 19.22
CA ARG A 507 0.57 8.64 20.16
C ARG A 507 1.56 7.74 20.90
N ASP A 508 1.18 7.28 22.09
CA ASP A 508 1.93 6.23 22.78
C ASP A 508 1.93 4.93 21.98
N VAL A 509 3.09 4.27 21.97
CA VAL A 509 3.32 2.95 21.40
C VAL A 509 2.48 1.91 22.15
N ARG A 510 1.89 0.96 21.42
CA ARG A 510 1.08 -0.14 21.94
C ARG A 510 1.94 -1.19 22.66
N ALA A 511 1.39 -1.87 23.67
CA ALA A 511 2.11 -2.91 24.40
C ALA A 511 2.06 -4.28 23.69
N ASP A 512 0.98 -4.56 22.97
CA ASP A 512 0.74 -5.77 22.16
C ASP A 512 1.27 -5.65 20.72
N ARG A 513 1.51 -4.42 20.26
CA ARG A 513 2.21 -4.11 19.02
C ARG A 513 3.27 -3.08 19.31
N LYS A 514 4.54 -3.47 19.16
CA LYS A 514 5.67 -2.60 19.50
C LYS A 514 5.67 -1.27 18.74
N TRP A 515 4.89 -1.11 17.66
CA TRP A 515 4.68 0.15 16.94
C TRP A 515 3.27 0.20 16.32
N GLY A 516 2.79 1.40 15.92
CA GLY A 516 1.44 1.58 15.40
C GLY A 516 1.21 1.09 13.97
N VAL A 517 2.28 0.93 13.18
CA VAL A 517 2.29 0.33 11.84
C VAL A 517 3.30 -0.81 11.80
N VAL A 518 2.87 -2.02 11.42
CA VAL A 518 3.73 -3.21 11.32
C VAL A 518 3.63 -3.84 9.94
N ILE A 519 4.79 -4.10 9.32
CA ILE A 519 4.95 -4.76 8.01
C ILE A 519 5.89 -5.96 8.20
N ALA A 520 5.36 -7.18 8.23
CA ALA A 520 6.15 -8.34 8.63
C ALA A 520 5.87 -9.65 7.88
N HIS A 521 6.87 -10.53 7.76
CA HIS A 521 6.71 -11.88 7.19
C HIS A 521 6.27 -11.89 5.71
N ASN A 522 6.61 -10.86 4.93
CA ASN A 522 6.19 -10.75 3.54
C ASN A 522 7.28 -11.21 2.57
N HIS A 523 6.85 -11.69 1.41
CA HIS A 523 7.70 -11.99 0.27
C HIS A 523 7.39 -10.99 -0.84
N ILE A 524 8.38 -10.14 -1.13
CA ILE A 524 8.33 -9.08 -2.12
C ILE A 524 9.16 -9.51 -3.33
N TYR A 525 8.58 -9.38 -4.52
CA TYR A 525 9.22 -9.76 -5.79
C TYR A 525 9.55 -8.50 -6.59
N TRP A 526 9.31 -8.51 -7.91
CA TRP A 526 9.40 -7.31 -8.71
C TRP A 526 8.44 -6.22 -8.21
N GLY A 527 8.96 -5.00 -8.05
CA GLY A 527 8.25 -3.81 -7.61
C GLY A 527 9.22 -2.77 -7.06
N HIS A 528 8.68 -1.63 -6.62
CA HIS A 528 9.43 -0.57 -5.95
C HIS A 528 9.49 -0.74 -4.41
N GLY A 529 9.25 -1.95 -3.91
CA GLY A 529 9.58 -2.37 -2.56
C GLY A 529 8.68 -1.82 -1.47
N ILE A 530 9.19 -1.89 -0.23
CA ILE A 530 8.53 -1.34 0.95
C ILE A 530 8.94 0.13 1.06
N SER A 531 8.00 1.00 0.69
CA SER A 531 8.20 2.43 0.50
C SER A 531 7.50 3.29 1.55
N ILE A 532 8.13 4.41 1.88
CA ILE A 532 7.49 5.58 2.49
C ILE A 532 7.51 6.73 1.48
N GLY A 533 6.34 7.31 1.22
CA GLY A 533 6.17 8.48 0.37
C GLY A 533 5.69 8.17 -1.06
N SER A 534 5.88 9.08 -2.01
CA SER A 534 6.58 10.37 -1.86
C SER A 534 5.85 11.40 -0.99
N GLU A 535 4.54 11.24 -0.81
CA GLU A 535 3.65 12.12 -0.04
C GLU A 535 3.89 12.02 1.47
N THR A 536 5.00 12.59 1.94
CA THR A 536 5.42 12.57 3.35
C THR A 536 5.01 13.82 4.12
N ASN A 537 4.33 14.76 3.46
CA ASN A 537 3.95 16.09 3.93
C ASN A 537 3.08 16.10 5.22
N GLY A 538 2.32 15.04 5.49
CA GLY A 538 1.58 14.92 6.76
C GLY A 538 2.44 14.41 7.92
N GLY A 539 3.61 13.84 7.64
CA GLY A 539 4.46 13.11 8.57
C GLY A 539 4.24 11.60 8.49
N VAL A 540 5.30 10.83 8.73
CA VAL A 540 5.23 9.36 8.86
C VAL A 540 6.06 8.93 10.05
N THR A 541 5.45 8.30 11.04
CA THR A 541 6.17 7.86 12.25
C THR A 541 5.65 6.53 12.79
N ASN A 542 6.45 5.90 13.67
CA ASN A 542 6.15 4.63 14.36
C ASN A 542 5.90 3.45 13.41
N VAL A 543 6.85 3.20 12.50
CA VAL A 543 6.76 2.10 11.52
C VAL A 543 7.79 1.03 11.85
N GLN A 544 7.33 -0.22 11.95
CA GLN A 544 8.17 -1.40 12.05
C GLN A 544 8.06 -2.26 10.80
N VAL A 545 9.21 -2.63 10.25
CA VAL A 545 9.33 -3.51 9.09
C VAL A 545 10.29 -4.63 9.47
N TYR A 546 9.83 -5.89 9.52
CA TYR A 546 10.72 -6.98 9.89
C TYR A 546 10.39 -8.35 9.31
N ASP A 547 11.39 -9.23 9.22
CA ASP A 547 11.24 -10.57 8.65
C ASP A 547 10.62 -10.53 7.24
N ASN A 548 11.17 -9.68 6.37
CA ASN A 548 10.71 -9.57 4.98
C ASN A 548 11.82 -10.03 4.03
N ALA A 549 11.41 -10.68 2.95
CA ALA A 549 12.30 -11.14 1.89
C ALA A 549 12.00 -10.39 0.59
N PHE A 550 13.04 -9.90 -0.08
CA PHE A 550 12.95 -9.25 -1.39
C PHE A 550 13.73 -10.06 -2.41
N ARG A 551 13.10 -10.42 -3.52
CA ARG A 551 13.74 -11.18 -4.61
C ARG A 551 13.48 -10.48 -5.93
N ASP A 552 14.55 -10.12 -6.65
CA ASP A 552 14.46 -9.50 -7.99
C ASP A 552 13.65 -8.18 -7.99
N SER A 553 13.57 -7.47 -6.86
CA SER A 553 12.85 -6.18 -6.75
C SER A 553 13.61 -5.04 -7.44
N GLU A 554 12.93 -4.05 -8.00
CA GLU A 554 13.64 -2.84 -8.44
C GLU A 554 14.20 -2.09 -7.23
N GLU A 555 13.37 -1.90 -6.21
CA GLU A 555 13.76 -1.24 -4.97
C GLU A 555 13.47 -2.15 -3.78
N GLY A 556 14.38 -2.22 -2.81
CA GLY A 556 14.17 -2.92 -1.54
C GLY A 556 13.46 -2.05 -0.52
N LEU A 557 14.24 -1.41 0.37
CA LEU A 557 13.73 -0.47 1.38
C LEU A 557 13.86 0.97 0.89
N ARG A 558 12.76 1.72 0.91
CA ARG A 558 12.72 3.04 0.27
C ARG A 558 12.03 4.11 1.12
N ILE A 559 12.65 5.29 1.21
CA ILE A 559 12.01 6.52 1.69
C ILE A 559 12.24 7.61 0.65
N LYS A 560 11.15 8.14 0.12
CA LYS A 560 11.14 9.14 -0.96
C LYS A 560 10.39 10.39 -0.54
N SER A 561 10.95 11.56 -0.83
CA SER A 561 10.27 12.84 -0.79
C SER A 561 10.93 13.82 -1.77
N ASP A 562 10.42 15.04 -1.84
CA ASP A 562 11.00 16.15 -2.57
C ASP A 562 10.63 17.49 -1.93
N TYR A 563 11.27 18.55 -2.44
CA TYR A 563 11.07 19.92 -1.96
C TYR A 563 9.67 20.49 -2.24
N ALA A 564 8.80 19.76 -2.94
CA ALA A 564 7.40 20.14 -3.12
C ALA A 564 6.46 19.45 -2.13
N ARG A 565 6.96 18.46 -1.38
CA ARG A 565 6.20 17.67 -0.40
C ARG A 565 6.72 17.88 1.02
N GLY A 566 8.04 17.88 1.20
CA GLY A 566 8.67 17.99 2.52
C GLY A 566 8.22 16.90 3.48
N GLY A 567 8.21 17.19 4.77
CA GLY A 567 7.59 16.36 5.79
C GLY A 567 8.58 15.60 6.69
N GLU A 568 8.12 15.31 7.89
CA GLU A 568 8.87 14.60 8.92
C GLU A 568 8.71 13.09 8.76
N VAL A 569 9.81 12.36 8.62
CA VAL A 569 9.82 10.89 8.64
C VAL A 569 10.74 10.45 9.76
N SER A 570 10.16 9.84 10.80
CA SER A 570 10.90 9.53 12.02
C SER A 570 10.44 8.28 12.73
N ASN A 571 11.31 7.70 13.56
CA ASN A 571 11.03 6.51 14.34
C ASN A 571 10.63 5.32 13.45
N ILE A 572 11.53 4.98 12.53
CA ILE A 572 11.37 3.92 11.54
C ILE A 572 12.37 2.80 11.84
N HIS A 573 11.87 1.58 11.96
CA HIS A 573 12.67 0.41 12.34
C HIS A 573 12.57 -0.68 11.28
N TYR A 574 13.70 -1.03 10.68
CA TYR A 574 13.86 -2.14 9.75
C TYR A 574 14.68 -3.24 10.44
N ALA A 575 14.21 -4.48 10.47
CA ALA A 575 14.93 -5.57 11.14
C ALA A 575 14.78 -6.95 10.47
N ASN A 576 15.85 -7.76 10.43
CA ASN A 576 15.80 -9.14 9.90
C ASN A 576 15.28 -9.17 8.45
N ILE A 577 16.04 -8.60 7.52
CA ILE A 577 15.61 -8.45 6.13
C ILE A 577 16.64 -9.07 5.19
N CYS A 578 16.17 -9.92 4.28
CA CYS A 578 16.98 -10.50 3.21
C CYS A 578 16.58 -9.86 1.88
N ILE A 579 17.55 -9.32 1.14
CA ILE A 579 17.34 -8.69 -0.17
C ILE A 579 18.26 -9.38 -1.17
N ARG A 580 17.72 -10.00 -2.21
CA ARG A 580 18.48 -10.64 -3.27
C ARG A 580 18.18 -10.00 -4.62
N ASP A 581 19.26 -9.67 -5.35
CA ASP A 581 19.22 -9.20 -6.73
C ASP A 581 18.33 -7.96 -6.94
N ALA A 582 18.33 -7.06 -5.97
CA ALA A 582 17.61 -5.79 -6.08
C ALA A 582 18.43 -4.74 -6.85
N LYS A 583 17.79 -3.95 -7.73
CA LYS A 583 18.50 -2.86 -8.44
C LYS A 583 19.00 -1.79 -7.48
N ASN A 584 18.19 -1.35 -6.51
CA ASN A 584 18.71 -0.72 -5.30
C ASN A 584 18.15 -1.42 -4.06
N ALA A 585 19.02 -1.92 -3.18
CA ALA A 585 18.61 -2.53 -1.94
C ALA A 585 18.08 -1.50 -0.95
N LEU A 586 18.71 -0.31 -0.91
CA LEU A 586 18.39 0.78 0.01
C LEU A 586 18.29 2.10 -0.77
N LEU A 587 17.16 2.78 -0.70
CA LEU A 587 16.92 4.06 -1.39
C LEU A 587 16.25 5.09 -0.47
N PHE A 588 17.06 5.92 0.18
CA PHE A 588 16.62 7.01 1.04
C PHE A 588 17.00 8.33 0.39
N THR A 589 16.03 9.05 -0.17
CA THR A 589 16.30 10.26 -0.94
C THR A 589 15.20 11.33 -0.83
N PRO A 590 15.58 12.58 -0.54
CA PRO A 590 14.67 13.72 -0.60
C PRO A 590 14.70 14.41 -1.97
N TYR A 591 15.25 13.76 -3.00
CA TYR A 591 15.36 14.28 -4.37
C TYR A 591 14.60 13.41 -5.37
N TYR A 592 13.45 12.87 -4.95
CA TYR A 592 12.69 11.90 -5.73
C TYR A 592 12.18 12.45 -7.07
N SER A 593 11.75 13.71 -7.11
CA SER A 593 11.19 14.31 -8.32
C SER A 593 11.56 15.77 -8.49
N THR A 594 11.45 16.28 -9.73
CA THR A 594 11.71 17.68 -10.09
C THR A 594 10.42 18.51 -10.11
N LYS A 595 9.45 18.19 -9.23
CA LYS A 595 8.18 18.94 -9.16
C LYS A 595 8.41 20.43 -8.91
N ALA A 596 7.49 21.28 -9.35
CA ALA A 596 7.61 22.71 -9.11
C ALA A 596 7.55 23.03 -7.61
N VAL A 597 8.36 24.00 -7.17
CA VAL A 597 8.33 24.51 -5.81
C VAL A 597 6.94 25.12 -5.53
N PRO A 598 6.31 24.80 -4.39
CA PRO A 598 5.03 25.40 -3.99
C PRO A 598 5.14 26.94 -3.91
N ALA A 599 4.02 27.64 -4.13
CA ALA A 599 3.99 29.11 -4.02
C ALA A 599 4.38 29.63 -2.63
N SER A 600 4.24 28.79 -1.59
CA SER A 600 4.67 29.07 -0.22
C SER A 600 6.18 28.93 0.01
N GLY A 601 6.95 28.54 -1.00
CA GLY A 601 8.37 28.18 -0.89
C GLY A 601 8.61 26.67 -0.83
N PRO A 602 9.88 26.23 -0.84
CA PRO A 602 10.22 24.82 -0.72
C PRO A 602 9.76 24.26 0.63
N LEU A 603 9.33 23.01 0.61
CA LEU A 603 9.07 22.22 1.80
C LEU A 603 10.29 21.34 2.05
N TYR A 604 10.66 21.10 3.30
CA TYR A 604 11.90 20.40 3.63
C TYR A 604 11.61 18.98 4.11
N PRO A 605 12.06 17.95 3.39
CA PRO A 605 12.03 16.59 3.91
C PRO A 605 13.05 16.44 5.03
N ASN A 606 12.62 15.90 6.17
CA ASN A 606 13.49 15.65 7.30
C ASN A 606 13.38 14.17 7.70
N PHE A 607 14.45 13.43 7.48
CA PHE A 607 14.52 11.98 7.72
C PHE A 607 15.46 11.71 8.89
N HIS A 608 14.92 11.28 10.03
CA HIS A 608 15.71 11.04 11.24
C HIS A 608 15.16 9.90 12.10
N ASP A 609 15.91 9.44 13.11
CA ASP A 609 15.51 8.31 13.95
C ASP A 609 15.15 7.05 13.15
N ILE A 610 15.95 6.76 12.13
CA ILE A 610 15.82 5.56 11.30
C ILE A 610 16.86 4.54 11.76
N SER A 611 16.46 3.27 11.87
CA SER A 611 17.37 2.19 12.22
C SER A 611 17.18 0.96 11.34
N LEU A 612 18.30 0.38 10.92
CA LEU A 612 18.38 -0.90 10.24
C LEU A 612 19.16 -1.87 11.13
N ALA A 613 18.62 -3.05 11.36
CA ALA A 613 19.23 -4.12 12.15
C ALA A 613 19.15 -5.47 11.42
N ASN A 614 20.25 -6.21 11.31
CA ASN A 614 20.27 -7.54 10.69
C ASN A 614 19.68 -7.51 9.26
N VAL A 615 20.40 -6.89 8.33
CA VAL A 615 19.99 -6.81 6.92
C VAL A 615 21.09 -7.43 6.08
N VAL A 616 20.72 -8.42 5.26
CA VAL A 616 21.63 -9.08 4.32
C VAL A 616 21.21 -8.76 2.89
N ILE A 617 22.17 -8.24 2.11
CA ILE A 617 22.04 -7.95 0.68
C ILE A 617 22.85 -9.01 -0.09
N GLU A 618 22.19 -9.76 -0.95
CA GLU A 618 22.79 -10.77 -1.81
C GLU A 618 22.81 -10.27 -3.27
N GLY A 619 24.01 -10.23 -3.86
CA GLY A 619 24.22 -9.73 -5.23
C GLY A 619 24.53 -8.25 -5.33
N ALA A 620 24.71 -7.78 -6.57
CA ALA A 620 25.02 -6.38 -6.86
C ALA A 620 23.78 -5.50 -6.67
N ALA A 621 23.94 -4.36 -5.98
CA ALA A 621 22.83 -3.45 -5.70
C ALA A 621 23.30 -2.01 -5.51
N GLY A 622 22.40 -1.06 -5.81
CA GLY A 622 22.53 0.33 -5.42
C GLY A 622 22.17 0.57 -3.94
N VAL A 623 22.86 1.51 -3.30
CA VAL A 623 22.55 2.03 -1.96
C VAL A 623 22.60 3.56 -2.03
N LYS A 624 21.49 4.23 -1.71
CA LYS A 624 21.43 5.70 -1.62
C LYS A 624 20.99 6.14 -0.23
N LEU A 625 21.83 6.93 0.42
CA LEU A 625 21.65 7.44 1.78
C LEU A 625 21.81 8.96 1.77
N GLN A 626 20.72 9.67 1.48
CA GLN A 626 20.76 11.12 1.27
C GLN A 626 19.86 11.87 2.25
N GLY A 627 20.39 12.93 2.84
CA GLY A 627 19.60 14.00 3.47
C GLY A 627 19.38 15.19 2.56
N PHE A 628 18.68 16.20 3.08
CA PHE A 628 18.33 17.40 2.35
C PHE A 628 19.40 18.48 2.53
N GLU A 629 19.98 18.93 1.42
CA GLU A 629 21.07 19.90 1.35
C GLU A 629 20.55 21.31 1.67
N ALA A 630 21.32 22.04 2.48
CA ALA A 630 21.10 23.47 2.70
C ALA A 630 21.09 24.23 1.38
N ASN A 631 20.14 25.16 1.25
CA ASN A 631 19.99 26.00 0.06
C ASN A 631 19.66 25.30 -1.26
N THR A 632 19.13 24.08 -1.20
CA THR A 632 18.55 23.42 -2.38
C THR A 632 17.51 24.34 -3.04
N GLY A 633 17.68 24.64 -4.34
CA GLY A 633 16.82 25.56 -5.08
C GLY A 633 17.11 27.06 -4.89
N GLY A 634 18.18 27.42 -4.18
CA GLY A 634 18.61 28.82 -3.99
C GLY A 634 17.91 29.58 -2.86
N TYR A 635 17.18 28.89 -1.98
CA TYR A 635 16.48 29.47 -0.83
C TYR A 635 17.37 29.38 0.43
N GLY A 636 17.55 30.48 1.19
CA GLY A 636 18.51 30.56 2.32
C GLY A 636 18.10 29.78 3.58
N GLU A 637 18.26 28.45 3.60
CA GLU A 637 17.54 27.54 4.51
C GLU A 637 18.42 26.41 5.10
N PRO A 638 18.04 25.82 6.27
CA PRO A 638 18.87 24.84 6.96
C PRO A 638 18.94 23.48 6.24
N ALA A 639 20.09 22.79 6.37
CA ALA A 639 20.23 21.40 5.95
C ALA A 639 19.51 20.47 6.95
N PHE A 640 18.91 19.40 6.44
CA PHE A 640 18.35 18.31 7.23
C PHE A 640 19.09 17.02 6.88
N PRO A 641 20.17 16.69 7.60
CA PRO A 641 20.91 15.47 7.31
C PRO A 641 20.05 14.23 7.60
N LEU A 642 20.20 13.19 6.78
CA LEU A 642 19.64 11.87 7.07
C LEU A 642 20.29 11.35 8.36
N VAL A 643 19.50 11.14 9.42
CA VAL A 643 19.99 10.56 10.68
C VAL A 643 19.58 9.10 10.76
N MET A 644 20.56 8.20 10.66
CA MET A 644 20.31 6.75 10.58
C MET A 644 21.36 5.94 11.33
N SER A 645 20.91 4.83 11.94
CA SER A 645 21.77 3.80 12.52
C SER A 645 21.69 2.51 11.72
N LEU A 646 22.85 1.91 11.44
CA LEU A 646 23.00 0.64 10.73
C LEU A 646 23.76 -0.31 11.64
N THR A 647 23.10 -1.37 12.09
CA THR A 647 23.67 -2.43 12.92
C THR A 647 23.52 -3.75 12.19
N ASP A 648 24.61 -4.48 11.97
CA ASP A 648 24.57 -5.77 11.27
C ASP A 648 23.92 -5.65 9.87
N VAL A 649 24.36 -4.66 9.09
CA VAL A 649 23.90 -4.42 7.71
C VAL A 649 25.02 -4.79 6.75
N VAL A 650 24.85 -5.88 6.03
CA VAL A 650 25.94 -6.52 5.28
C VAL A 650 25.51 -6.95 3.88
N ALA A 651 26.46 -6.93 2.95
CA ALA A 651 26.34 -7.53 1.63
C ALA A 651 27.23 -8.78 1.54
N ASP A 652 26.85 -9.75 0.71
CA ASP A 652 27.69 -10.91 0.36
C ASP A 652 28.85 -10.54 -0.57
N THR A 653 28.64 -9.54 -1.42
CA THR A 653 29.54 -9.03 -2.43
C THR A 653 29.69 -7.50 -2.30
N PRO A 654 30.22 -7.00 -1.16
CA PRO A 654 30.33 -5.57 -0.84
C PRO A 654 31.01 -4.71 -1.90
N ASP A 655 31.99 -5.25 -2.65
CA ASP A 655 32.63 -4.56 -3.79
C ASP A 655 31.68 -4.28 -4.97
N SER A 656 30.55 -4.99 -5.04
CA SER A 656 29.51 -4.81 -6.06
C SER A 656 28.40 -3.86 -5.63
N ILE A 657 28.52 -3.25 -4.44
CA ILE A 657 27.55 -2.29 -3.92
C ILE A 657 27.91 -0.87 -4.37
N ALA A 658 26.99 -0.25 -5.12
CA ALA A 658 27.14 1.13 -5.57
C ALA A 658 26.50 2.10 -4.57
N THR A 659 27.32 2.71 -3.72
CA THR A 659 26.85 3.62 -2.67
C THR A 659 26.92 5.09 -3.07
N ILE A 660 25.83 5.82 -2.84
CA ILE A 660 25.76 7.29 -2.88
C ILE A 660 25.32 7.78 -1.50
N ALA A 661 26.14 8.61 -0.85
CA ALA A 661 25.80 9.26 0.41
C ALA A 661 26.07 10.76 0.35
N SER A 662 25.13 11.55 0.87
CA SER A 662 25.22 13.02 0.95
C SER A 662 24.34 13.54 2.09
N ASP A 663 24.78 14.55 2.82
CA ASP A 663 24.02 15.13 3.95
C ASP A 663 23.52 14.06 4.91
N ALA A 664 24.43 13.30 5.50
CA ALA A 664 24.05 12.15 6.32
C ALA A 664 24.86 12.11 7.60
N ASN A 665 24.19 11.76 8.70
CA ASN A 665 24.79 11.41 9.97
C ASN A 665 24.49 9.95 10.27
N LEU A 666 25.49 9.10 10.02
CA LEU A 666 25.34 7.64 10.05
C LEU A 666 26.09 7.06 11.23
N THR A 667 25.42 6.21 12.01
CA THR A 667 26.08 5.39 13.04
C THR A 667 26.17 3.96 12.56
N LEU A 668 27.39 3.42 12.49
CA LEU A 668 27.67 2.09 11.95
C LEU A 668 28.16 1.13 13.03
N ARG A 669 27.58 -0.06 13.10
CA ARG A 669 28.06 -1.16 13.94
C ARG A 669 27.98 -2.46 13.14
N ASN A 670 29.12 -3.08 12.86
CA ASN A 670 29.19 -4.31 12.07
C ASN A 670 28.52 -4.17 10.69
N VAL A 671 29.02 -3.24 9.88
CA VAL A 671 28.51 -2.91 8.55
C VAL A 671 29.62 -3.10 7.54
N ASN A 672 29.38 -3.75 6.39
CA ASN A 672 30.39 -3.90 5.32
C ASN A 672 30.07 -3.11 4.04
N LEU A 673 28.99 -2.32 4.03
CA LEU A 673 28.65 -1.46 2.90
C LEU A 673 29.73 -0.38 2.70
N PRO A 674 30.05 0.01 1.44
CA PRO A 674 31.09 1.00 1.15
C PRO A 674 30.61 2.42 1.44
N VAL A 675 30.46 2.75 2.73
CA VAL A 675 30.03 4.05 3.26
C VAL A 675 31.20 4.69 4.02
N PHE A 676 31.59 5.90 3.62
CA PHE A 676 32.76 6.59 4.17
C PHE A 676 32.42 8.04 4.56
N PRO A 677 33.09 8.61 5.58
CA PRO A 677 32.95 10.03 5.89
C PRO A 677 33.43 10.90 4.71
N SER A 678 32.73 12.00 4.45
CA SER A 678 33.05 12.93 3.36
C SER A 678 32.74 14.35 3.78
N THR A 679 33.74 15.22 3.80
CA THR A 679 33.53 16.65 4.06
C THR A 679 32.85 17.34 2.88
N ALA A 680 33.20 16.96 1.64
CA ALA A 680 32.63 17.52 0.41
C ALA A 680 31.12 17.27 0.30
N ASN A 681 30.68 16.05 0.65
CA ASN A 681 29.27 15.66 0.58
C ASN A 681 28.56 15.76 1.95
N ARG A 682 29.20 16.33 2.98
CA ARG A 682 28.67 16.47 4.35
C ARG A 682 28.14 15.16 4.95
N VAL A 683 28.95 14.11 4.84
CA VAL A 683 28.68 12.79 5.43
C VAL A 683 29.52 12.64 6.69
N ALA A 684 28.85 12.60 7.83
CA ALA A 684 29.42 12.24 9.12
C ALA A 684 29.16 10.75 9.41
N VAL A 685 30.20 10.02 9.81
CA VAL A 685 30.11 8.60 10.16
C VAL A 685 30.67 8.40 11.56
N ASN A 686 29.86 7.83 12.46
CA ASN A 686 30.29 7.34 13.77
C ASN A 686 30.39 5.81 13.73
N GLY A 687 31.61 5.29 13.82
CA GLY A 687 31.91 3.87 13.59
C GLY A 687 32.77 3.68 12.33
N THR A 688 32.93 2.43 11.91
CA THR A 688 33.76 2.11 10.73
C THR A 688 33.13 0.92 10.01
N ALA A 689 32.98 1.05 8.69
CA ALA A 689 32.60 -0.08 7.86
C ALA A 689 33.77 -1.09 7.78
N VAL A 690 33.48 -2.36 8.02
CA VAL A 690 34.44 -3.46 7.99
C VAL A 690 34.09 -4.38 6.85
N HIS A 691 34.98 -4.51 5.88
CA HIS A 691 34.70 -5.25 4.64
C HIS A 691 34.48 -6.77 4.89
N ALA A 692 35.30 -7.39 5.75
CA ALA A 692 35.26 -8.82 6.01
C ALA A 692 34.28 -9.18 7.15
N ILE A 693 32.97 -9.15 6.85
CA ILE A 693 31.92 -9.67 7.72
C ILE A 693 31.23 -10.83 7.00
N ASP A 694 31.06 -11.96 7.67
CA ASP A 694 30.31 -13.11 7.14
C ASP A 694 28.79 -12.85 7.25
N PRO A 695 28.06 -12.71 6.14
CA PRO A 695 26.61 -12.47 6.17
C PRO A 695 25.83 -13.59 6.87
N ALA A 696 26.29 -14.84 6.78
CA ALA A 696 25.64 -15.98 7.43
C ALA A 696 25.73 -15.91 8.96
N SER A 697 26.65 -15.11 9.51
CA SER A 697 26.74 -14.83 10.94
C SER A 697 25.81 -13.71 11.42
N VAL A 698 25.20 -12.97 10.48
CA VAL A 698 24.26 -11.88 10.74
C VAL A 698 22.81 -12.36 10.65
N LEU A 699 22.46 -13.05 9.56
CA LEU A 699 21.08 -13.44 9.26
C LEU A 699 21.09 -14.66 8.32
N ASP A 700 20.19 -15.62 8.53
CA ASP A 700 20.03 -16.77 7.64
C ASP A 700 18.96 -16.49 6.58
N CYS A 701 19.40 -16.28 5.35
CA CYS A 701 18.53 -16.05 4.18
C CYS A 701 18.20 -17.32 3.38
N SER A 702 18.64 -18.51 3.82
CA SER A 702 18.49 -19.77 3.06
C SER A 702 17.04 -20.22 2.83
N LYS A 703 16.08 -19.65 3.58
CA LYS A 703 14.63 -19.88 3.45
C LYS A 703 13.83 -18.63 3.12
N ALA A 704 14.48 -17.48 2.98
CA ALA A 704 13.81 -16.20 2.74
C ALA A 704 13.14 -16.15 1.36
N PHE A 705 13.82 -16.67 0.35
CA PHE A 705 13.43 -16.54 -1.06
C PHE A 705 12.66 -17.77 -1.52
N VAL A 706 11.33 -17.65 -1.50
CA VAL A 706 10.41 -18.68 -2.00
C VAL A 706 9.81 -18.25 -3.34
N ASP A 707 9.34 -19.21 -4.13
CA ASP A 707 8.62 -18.88 -5.36
C ASP A 707 7.27 -18.25 -5.05
N PHE A 708 6.81 -17.37 -5.94
CA PHE A 708 5.49 -16.77 -5.79
C PHE A 708 4.45 -17.90 -5.75
N PRO A 709 3.58 -17.98 -4.72
CA PRO A 709 2.68 -19.11 -4.55
C PRO A 709 1.69 -19.16 -5.72
N GLY A 710 1.87 -20.17 -6.58
CA GLY A 710 1.27 -20.31 -7.90
C GLY A 710 -0.16 -19.78 -8.00
N ILE A 711 -0.29 -18.64 -8.68
CA ILE A 711 -1.48 -18.19 -9.38
C ILE A 711 -1.28 -18.71 -10.80
N ASP A 712 -1.71 -19.95 -11.05
CA ASP A 712 -1.58 -20.64 -12.34
C ASP A 712 -0.23 -20.42 -13.04
N GLN A 713 0.83 -21.03 -12.47
CA GLN A 713 2.11 -21.27 -13.12
C GLN A 713 2.74 -20.04 -13.83
N SER A 714 2.90 -18.96 -13.07
CA SER A 714 4.05 -18.05 -13.06
C SER A 714 4.49 -17.31 -14.35
N ASN A 715 4.70 -15.99 -14.21
CA ASN A 715 5.09 -15.05 -15.28
C ASN A 715 6.64 -14.85 -15.31
N PRO A 716 7.21 -14.15 -16.32
CA PRO A 716 8.66 -13.93 -16.40
C PRO A 716 9.28 -13.08 -15.27
N PHE A 717 8.45 -12.42 -14.47
CA PHE A 717 8.87 -11.47 -13.42
C PHE A 717 8.70 -12.06 -12.00
N GLY A 718 8.50 -13.37 -11.93
CA GLY A 718 8.32 -14.12 -10.68
C GLY A 718 8.52 -15.64 -10.83
N SER A 719 9.47 -16.05 -11.69
CA SER A 719 9.90 -17.42 -12.07
C SER A 719 8.96 -18.21 -13.01
N THR A 720 9.50 -19.17 -13.76
CA THR A 720 8.84 -19.96 -14.83
C THR A 720 8.25 -21.28 -14.35
N TRP A 721 7.24 -21.78 -15.05
CA TRP A 721 7.00 -23.21 -15.21
C TRP A 721 8.29 -24.01 -15.42
N ALA A 722 8.53 -25.00 -14.55
CA ALA A 722 8.82 -26.36 -14.99
C ALA A 722 8.34 -27.37 -13.93
N PRO A 723 7.41 -28.26 -14.28
CA PRO A 723 7.53 -29.65 -13.89
C PRO A 723 7.66 -30.49 -15.16
N ALA A 724 8.58 -31.44 -15.13
CA ALA A 724 8.73 -32.45 -16.17
C ALA A 724 7.37 -33.05 -16.59
N LEU A 725 7.11 -33.02 -17.90
CA LEU A 725 6.34 -34.04 -18.61
C LEU A 725 7.18 -34.54 -19.78
#